data_AF-A0A5C9E6Y2-F1
#
_entry.id   AF-A0A5C9E6Y2-F1
#
_cell.length_a   1.000
_cell.length_b   1.000
_cell.length_c   1.000
_cell.angle_alpha   90.00
_cell.angle_beta   90.00
_cell.angle_gamma   90.00
#
_symmetry.space_group_name_H-M   'P 1'
#
loop_
_entity.id
_entity.type
_entity.pdbx_description
1 polymer ?
#
loop_
_entity_poly.entity_id
_entity_poly.type
_entity_poly.pdbx_seq_one_letter_code
_entity_poly.pdbx_strand_id
1 'polypeptide(L)'
;MGIHMDSETFDYIVPVSAAKSLQLAGGSIMEQAVPEDYVLSSILLNAIDDRNGMDLEFFIKLYLPVFVIKSPTANCFTLIEQIGISATSIPVYPSVDFKAFKTSMNRALTIDALSETINSIQIEFQSIMSSEPIDFPGLVSGKVAEAISTQLDWPYHSKPERYAFAFPSVLDQNTLQSYSDKISNTLTLVDSAQSHIQDILQTLENRYQVLLSRLEEQYLPIIERLNQRIDILQREIEGVESKLTSGIGDTDQLKRTRNARKKALERDLARRDSMMKELKEVSRNISSKIETFTDLATQVLKHLQNTRTSFDHVLISTSSSDIPTTGVYFMLPFYAVGYSKKGQMHLVIYPPSRLKNSDERVGLRKDFVYPLFPASDYYRILLDMIETRISGDIGLRKSIRYHAKENNILSLAHTRRLIREGGKSLLADGLVKESRLSDLDDILSRFPEISPLEQYVTEGAITAESDELCKVKFHICDESGKAIEAAVLELGALTMESDRRGGIQLSLPMSHYEGAISAAGYQEKTLEFTIKSTSNVVIPVVLSELSREDRLDHSLDQLVAKAERIEGIRTKLLEIFEKQGEMLLSIPAYRSALVELLSELGYDPESWISEALSKKGMVRRLLKRDDRIDGMQRDILRIADESRHFGGIMLFSELLIRLDELGWNTNTDEVEDILSSMSKEGLVDGLTTLEEGTRVVQFIPVALTHDPRDLLGLAAKKNGKLTIEDVVVHLKWTEERARNTFDLLVSKGVAKLQKSYARSTIYWFPGLRGKK
;
A
#
# COMPACT_ATOMS: atom_id res chain seq x y z
N MET A 1 11.07 -13.96 7.81
CA MET A 1 11.20 -12.48 7.84
C MET A 1 10.13 -11.91 8.75
N GLY A 2 10.42 -11.82 10.05
CA GLY A 2 9.74 -10.83 10.89
C GLY A 2 10.34 -9.49 10.49
N ILE A 3 9.49 -8.54 10.09
CA ILE A 3 9.95 -7.17 9.91
C ILE A 3 10.24 -6.66 11.33
N HIS A 4 11.52 -6.59 11.68
CA HIS A 4 11.95 -5.62 12.68
C HIS A 4 11.54 -4.26 12.12
N MET A 5 10.42 -3.72 12.59
CA MET A 5 10.22 -2.27 12.54
C MET A 5 11.35 -1.72 13.39
N ASP A 6 12.26 -0.95 12.79
CA ASP A 6 13.31 -0.24 13.51
C ASP A 6 12.68 0.50 14.69
N SER A 7 12.88 -0.05 15.89
CA SER A 7 12.22 0.40 17.12
C SER A 7 12.82 1.71 17.67
N GLU A 8 13.71 2.35 16.92
CA GLU A 8 14.50 3.49 17.39
C GLU A 8 13.99 4.85 16.90
N THR A 9 12.94 4.94 16.06
CA THR A 9 12.55 6.23 15.44
C THR A 9 11.08 6.67 15.54
N PHE A 10 10.12 5.82 15.90
CA PHE A 10 8.69 6.21 15.96
C PHE A 10 8.01 5.84 17.27
N ASP A 11 7.19 6.75 17.78
CA ASP A 11 6.31 6.51 18.92
C ASP A 11 5.09 5.66 18.49
N TYR A 12 4.68 4.74 19.37
CA TYR A 12 3.53 3.87 19.16
C TYR A 12 2.41 4.24 20.13
N ILE A 13 1.17 4.29 19.62
CA ILE A 13 -0.04 4.27 20.44
C ILE A 13 -0.68 2.89 20.28
N VAL A 14 -0.74 2.15 21.39
CA VAL A 14 -1.29 0.79 21.43
C VAL A 14 -2.58 0.82 22.25
N PRO A 15 -3.75 1.12 21.65
CA PRO A 15 -5.01 1.15 22.37
C PRO A 15 -5.37 -0.23 22.92
N VAL A 16 -6.15 -0.24 24.00
CA VAL A 16 -6.74 -1.47 24.54
C VAL A 16 -7.67 -2.15 23.52
N SER A 17 -7.76 -3.48 23.57
CA SER A 17 -8.62 -4.27 22.68
C SER A 17 -10.11 -4.01 22.91
N ALA A 18 -10.48 -3.70 24.15
CA ALA A 18 -11.83 -3.30 24.50
C ALA A 18 -11.88 -2.24 25.59
N ALA A 19 -12.88 -1.37 25.50
CA ALA A 19 -13.13 -0.31 26.48
C ALA A 19 -14.58 -0.36 27.00
N LYS A 20 -14.78 0.23 28.18
CA LYS A 20 -16.08 0.42 28.82
C LYS A 20 -16.30 1.91 29.06
N SER A 21 -17.38 2.44 28.48
CA SER A 21 -17.78 3.83 28.74
C SER A 21 -18.39 3.96 30.13
N LEU A 22 -17.83 4.85 30.94
CA LEU A 22 -18.34 5.23 32.25
C LEU A 22 -18.83 6.66 32.23
N GLN A 23 -20.03 6.90 32.73
CA GLN A 23 -20.53 8.25 32.93
C GLN A 23 -20.06 8.75 34.30
N LEU A 24 -19.23 9.79 34.31
CA LEU A 24 -18.73 10.41 35.54
C LEU A 24 -19.80 11.31 36.17
N ALA A 25 -19.68 11.52 37.49
CA ALA A 25 -20.49 12.47 38.25
C ALA A 25 -20.20 13.91 37.75
N GLY A 26 -20.96 14.35 36.75
CA GLY A 26 -20.70 15.58 36.00
C GLY A 26 -21.15 15.51 34.52
N GLY A 27 -21.49 14.31 34.03
CA GLY A 27 -22.02 14.11 32.67
C GLY A 27 -20.96 13.84 31.61
N SER A 28 -19.67 13.98 31.92
CA SER A 28 -18.57 13.56 31.06
C SER A 28 -18.48 12.04 30.97
N ILE A 29 -18.17 11.53 29.78
CA ILE A 29 -17.95 10.11 29.52
C ILE A 29 -16.44 9.87 29.58
N MET A 30 -16.03 8.83 30.30
CA MET A 30 -14.65 8.35 30.38
C MET A 30 -14.58 6.91 29.89
N GLU A 31 -13.56 6.58 29.10
CA GLU A 31 -13.32 5.21 28.67
C GLU A 31 -12.41 4.50 29.67
N GLN A 32 -12.84 3.33 30.15
CA GLN A 32 -12.05 2.46 31.03
C GLN A 32 -11.59 1.23 30.24
N ALA A 33 -10.32 0.84 30.42
CA ALA A 33 -9.78 -0.38 29.84
C ALA A 33 -10.51 -1.62 30.37
N VAL A 34 -10.92 -2.52 29.47
CA VAL A 34 -11.38 -3.86 29.83
C VAL A 34 -10.16 -4.77 29.90
N PRO A 35 -9.97 -5.54 30.98
CA PRO A 35 -8.85 -6.48 31.09
C PRO A 35 -8.76 -7.46 29.92
N GLU A 36 -7.54 -7.69 29.42
CA GLU A 36 -7.28 -8.51 28.22
C GLU A 36 -7.71 -9.97 28.42
N ASP A 37 -7.54 -10.53 29.61
CA ASP A 37 -8.01 -11.86 30.01
C ASP A 37 -9.53 -12.04 29.77
N TYR A 38 -10.32 -11.04 30.15
CA TYR A 38 -11.76 -10.98 29.93
C TYR A 38 -12.09 -11.00 28.43
N VAL A 39 -11.38 -10.20 27.63
CA VAL A 39 -11.58 -10.10 26.18
C VAL A 39 -11.27 -11.41 25.48
N LEU A 40 -10.11 -12.01 25.77
CA LEU A 40 -9.68 -13.27 25.17
C LEU A 40 -10.68 -14.40 25.44
N SER A 41 -11.13 -14.52 26.69
CA SER A 41 -12.08 -15.55 27.11
C SER A 41 -13.44 -15.37 26.44
N SER A 42 -13.92 -14.13 26.37
CA SER A 42 -15.20 -13.80 25.77
C SER A 42 -15.21 -14.09 24.27
N ILE A 43 -14.15 -13.69 23.55
CA ILE A 43 -14.03 -13.94 22.10
C ILE A 43 -13.91 -15.44 21.83
N LEU A 44 -13.10 -16.16 22.61
CA LEU A 44 -12.93 -17.59 22.44
C LEU A 44 -14.24 -18.35 22.64
N LEU A 45 -15.01 -18.05 23.70
CA LEU A 45 -16.33 -18.66 23.92
C LEU A 45 -17.30 -18.40 22.77
N ASN A 46 -17.29 -17.17 22.22
CA ASN A 46 -18.11 -16.86 21.06
C ASN A 46 -17.66 -17.64 19.82
N ALA A 47 -16.36 -17.73 19.57
CA ALA A 47 -15.79 -18.51 18.49
C ALA A 47 -16.13 -20.00 18.57
N ILE A 48 -16.24 -20.55 19.78
CA ILE A 48 -16.64 -21.93 20.02
C ILE A 48 -18.08 -22.17 19.57
N ASP A 49 -18.98 -21.23 19.86
CA ASP A 49 -20.38 -21.30 19.45
C ASP A 49 -20.54 -21.10 17.93
N ASP A 50 -19.75 -20.20 17.35
CA ASP A 50 -19.81 -19.84 15.92
C ASP A 50 -19.08 -20.83 14.98
N ARG A 51 -18.43 -21.87 15.52
CA ARG A 51 -17.62 -22.81 14.71
C ARG A 51 -18.41 -23.52 13.62
N ASN A 52 -19.75 -23.63 13.71
CA ASN A 52 -20.62 -24.22 12.68
C ASN A 52 -20.15 -25.59 12.15
N GLY A 53 -19.57 -26.43 13.03
CA GLY A 53 -19.03 -27.75 12.68
C GLY A 53 -17.68 -27.72 11.95
N MET A 54 -16.96 -26.61 11.98
CA MET A 54 -15.57 -26.48 11.56
C MET A 54 -14.62 -26.70 12.74
N ASP A 55 -13.40 -27.15 12.44
CA ASP A 55 -12.36 -27.32 13.45
C ASP A 55 -11.63 -26.00 13.68
N LEU A 56 -11.48 -25.61 14.94
CA LEU A 56 -10.71 -24.42 15.33
C LEU A 56 -9.22 -24.71 15.09
N GLU A 57 -8.56 -23.90 14.25
CA GLU A 57 -7.15 -24.08 13.88
C GLU A 57 -6.22 -23.16 14.68
N PHE A 58 -6.60 -21.89 14.87
CA PHE A 58 -5.83 -20.95 15.66
C PHE A 58 -6.66 -19.75 16.15
N PHE A 59 -6.14 -19.09 17.18
CA PHE A 59 -6.63 -17.80 17.68
C PHE A 59 -5.42 -16.88 17.90
N ILE A 60 -5.39 -15.73 17.22
CA ILE A 60 -4.26 -14.79 17.29
C ILE A 60 -4.74 -13.35 17.45
N LYS A 61 -3.90 -12.53 18.07
CA LYS A 61 -4.08 -11.07 18.13
C LYS A 61 -3.34 -10.43 16.96
N LEU A 62 -4.01 -9.52 16.27
CA LEU A 62 -3.52 -8.82 15.10
C LEU A 62 -3.47 -7.31 15.37
N TYR A 63 -2.44 -6.65 14.86
CA TYR A 63 -2.39 -5.19 14.80
C TYR A 63 -2.40 -4.70 13.37
N LEU A 64 -3.30 -3.77 13.06
CA LEU A 64 -3.28 -2.95 11.86
C LEU A 64 -2.51 -1.66 12.16
N PRO A 65 -1.29 -1.48 11.63
CA PRO A 65 -0.57 -0.23 11.81
C PRO A 65 -1.25 0.87 11.01
N VAL A 66 -1.62 1.95 11.69
CA VAL A 66 -2.21 3.15 11.08
C VAL A 66 -1.32 4.34 11.40
N PHE A 67 -0.75 4.96 10.38
CA PHE A 67 0.07 6.14 10.52
C PHE A 67 -0.83 7.38 10.66
N VAL A 68 -0.57 8.19 11.69
CA VAL A 68 -1.35 9.37 12.02
C VAL A 68 -0.62 10.62 11.54
N ILE A 69 -1.21 11.33 10.60
CA ILE A 69 -0.68 12.60 10.06
C ILE A 69 -1.45 13.75 10.71
N LYS A 70 -0.74 14.62 11.43
CA LYS A 70 -1.33 15.82 12.01
C LYS A 70 -1.56 16.88 10.94
N SER A 71 -2.77 17.43 10.91
CA SER A 71 -3.07 18.59 10.08
C SER A 71 -2.33 19.83 10.63
N PRO A 72 -1.74 20.66 9.77
CA PRO A 72 -1.10 21.91 10.18
C PRO A 72 -2.11 22.95 10.70
N THR A 73 -3.39 22.76 10.41
CA THR A 73 -4.50 23.62 10.79
C THR A 73 -5.50 22.81 11.62
N ALA A 74 -5.71 23.24 12.87
CA ALA A 74 -6.56 22.61 13.89
C ALA A 74 -6.08 21.24 14.41
N ASN A 75 -6.73 20.76 15.49
CA ASN A 75 -6.47 19.47 16.14
C ASN A 75 -7.12 18.32 15.34
N CYS A 76 -6.84 18.30 14.04
CA CYS A 76 -7.35 17.32 13.09
C CYS A 76 -6.22 16.43 12.58
N PHE A 77 -6.56 15.21 12.22
CA PHE A 77 -5.62 14.20 11.76
C PHE A 77 -6.12 13.52 10.50
N THR A 78 -5.20 12.92 9.76
CA THR A 78 -5.47 12.04 8.63
C THR A 78 -4.84 10.68 8.94
N LEU A 79 -5.50 9.60 8.54
CA LEU A 79 -5.09 8.24 8.84
C LEU A 79 -4.65 7.50 7.58
N ILE A 80 -3.45 6.90 7.62
CA ILE A 80 -2.93 6.04 6.55
C ILE A 80 -2.62 4.65 7.10
N GLU A 81 -3.45 3.66 6.78
CA GLU A 81 -3.15 2.27 7.11
C GLU A 81 -2.07 1.68 6.20
N GLN A 82 -1.24 0.81 6.78
CA GLN A 82 0.02 0.38 6.16
C GLN A 82 -0.10 -0.82 5.22
N ILE A 83 -1.27 -1.46 5.11
CA ILE A 83 -1.47 -2.64 4.26
C ILE A 83 -2.14 -2.34 2.92
N GLY A 84 -2.55 -1.09 2.68
CA GLY A 84 -3.10 -0.64 1.40
C GLY A 84 -4.43 -1.30 1.04
N ILE A 85 -5.24 -1.56 2.06
CA ILE A 85 -6.62 -2.04 1.92
C ILE A 85 -7.56 -0.91 1.48
N SER A 86 -7.31 0.31 1.94
CA SER A 86 -8.05 1.51 1.56
C SER A 86 -7.30 2.29 0.50
N ALA A 87 -8.03 3.04 -0.33
CA ALA A 87 -7.45 3.97 -1.29
C ALA A 87 -8.41 5.14 -1.48
N THR A 88 -7.91 6.36 -1.32
CA THR A 88 -8.69 7.59 -1.53
C THR A 88 -7.91 8.53 -2.42
N SER A 89 -8.57 9.04 -3.47
CA SER A 89 -7.99 10.01 -4.41
C SER A 89 -8.18 11.44 -3.90
N ILE A 90 -7.11 12.22 -3.84
CA ILE A 90 -7.17 13.62 -3.41
C ILE A 90 -6.35 14.49 -4.39
N PRO A 91 -6.86 15.67 -4.81
CA PRO A 91 -6.07 16.63 -5.58
C PRO A 91 -4.88 17.13 -4.76
N VAL A 92 -3.69 17.05 -5.37
CA VAL A 92 -2.45 17.57 -4.77
C VAL A 92 -2.00 18.76 -5.58
N TYR A 93 -1.78 19.88 -4.91
CA TYR A 93 -1.36 21.11 -5.55
C TYR A 93 0.14 21.35 -5.38
N PRO A 94 0.78 22.05 -6.34
CA PRO A 94 2.13 22.57 -6.13
C PRO A 94 2.14 23.57 -4.97
N SER A 95 3.30 23.70 -4.31
CA SER A 95 3.50 24.71 -3.28
C SER A 95 3.41 26.11 -3.90
N VAL A 96 2.49 26.95 -3.43
CA VAL A 96 2.32 28.33 -3.91
C VAL A 96 2.82 29.31 -2.85
N ASP A 97 3.72 30.21 -3.25
CA ASP A 97 4.22 31.26 -2.37
C ASP A 97 3.45 32.57 -2.59
N PHE A 98 2.33 32.71 -1.88
CA PHE A 98 1.53 33.92 -1.89
C PHE A 98 2.30 35.18 -1.43
N LYS A 99 3.34 35.03 -0.59
CA LYS A 99 4.14 36.16 -0.11
C LYS A 99 5.06 36.67 -1.22
N ALA A 100 5.63 35.76 -2.02
CA ALA A 100 6.41 36.13 -3.20
C ALA A 100 5.56 36.91 -4.20
N PHE A 101 4.31 36.49 -4.45
CA PHE A 101 3.38 37.22 -5.32
C PHE A 101 3.13 38.65 -4.84
N LYS A 102 2.79 38.81 -3.55
CA LYS A 102 2.58 40.13 -2.95
C LYS A 102 3.79 41.02 -3.08
N THR A 103 4.98 40.46 -2.85
CA THR A 103 6.25 41.19 -2.95
C THR A 103 6.52 41.66 -4.39
N SER A 104 6.29 40.79 -5.37
CA SER A 104 6.48 41.10 -6.79
C SER A 104 5.50 42.17 -7.29
N MET A 105 4.22 42.11 -6.88
CA MET A 105 3.23 43.15 -7.23
C MET A 105 3.61 44.52 -6.65
N ASN A 106 4.06 44.57 -5.39
CA ASN A 106 4.48 45.83 -4.76
C ASN A 106 5.73 46.44 -5.43
N ARG A 107 6.61 45.61 -5.99
CA ARG A 107 7.82 46.04 -6.71
C ARG A 107 7.55 46.54 -8.13
N ALA A 108 6.41 46.20 -8.74
CA ALA A 108 6.08 46.62 -10.10
C ALA A 108 5.93 48.16 -10.17
N LEU A 109 6.88 48.85 -10.81
CA LEU A 109 6.91 50.32 -10.92
C LEU A 109 6.18 50.87 -12.16
N THR A 110 5.84 50.01 -13.12
CA THR A 110 5.19 50.34 -14.40
C THR A 110 3.99 49.44 -14.63
N ILE A 111 3.06 49.86 -15.50
CA ILE A 111 1.89 49.05 -15.87
C ILE A 111 2.32 47.75 -16.57
N ASP A 112 3.35 47.80 -17.42
CA ASP A 112 3.85 46.60 -18.11
C ASP A 112 4.43 45.59 -17.12
N ALA A 113 5.23 46.05 -16.15
CA ALA A 113 5.76 45.19 -15.10
C ALA A 113 4.64 44.58 -14.23
N LEU A 114 3.59 45.35 -13.94
CA LEU A 114 2.41 44.85 -13.22
C LEU A 114 1.69 43.78 -14.06
N SER A 115 1.55 44.01 -15.37
CA SER A 115 0.93 43.04 -16.27
C SER A 115 1.73 41.74 -16.38
N GLU A 116 3.06 41.81 -16.39
CA GLU A 116 3.91 40.61 -16.36
C GLU A 116 3.73 39.85 -15.04
N THR A 117 3.62 40.55 -13.91
CA THR A 117 3.38 39.90 -12.62
C THR A 117 2.02 39.21 -12.59
N ILE A 118 0.96 39.85 -13.12
CA ILE A 118 -0.37 39.22 -13.23
C ILE A 118 -0.28 37.94 -14.05
N ASN A 119 0.38 37.97 -15.22
CA ASN A 119 0.52 36.79 -16.08
C ASN A 119 1.25 35.65 -15.35
N SER A 120 2.32 35.93 -14.61
CA SER A 120 3.03 34.92 -13.83
C SER A 120 2.15 34.27 -12.76
N ILE A 121 1.34 35.06 -12.05
CA ILE A 121 0.41 34.52 -11.04
C ILE A 121 -0.71 33.72 -11.70
N GLN A 122 -1.21 34.16 -12.87
CA GLN A 122 -2.21 33.43 -13.64
C GLN A 122 -1.72 32.03 -14.03
N ILE A 123 -0.45 31.87 -14.39
CA ILE A 123 0.13 30.55 -14.72
C ILE A 123 0.08 29.63 -13.50
N GLU A 124 0.48 30.10 -12.32
CA GLU A 124 0.42 29.31 -11.09
C GLU A 124 -1.03 28.97 -10.70
N PHE A 125 -1.97 29.92 -10.82
CA PHE A 125 -3.39 29.68 -10.57
C PHE A 125 -4.01 28.69 -11.55
N GLN A 126 -3.60 28.73 -12.83
CA GLN A 126 -4.00 27.74 -13.81
C GLN A 126 -3.43 26.35 -13.47
N SER A 127 -2.21 26.27 -12.95
CA SER A 127 -1.62 25.00 -12.52
C SER A 127 -2.43 24.32 -11.39
N ILE A 128 -2.99 25.11 -10.46
CA ILE A 128 -3.94 24.63 -9.44
C ILE A 128 -5.19 24.07 -10.12
N MET A 129 -5.78 24.81 -11.06
CA MET A 129 -7.01 24.39 -11.74
C MET A 129 -6.84 23.14 -12.60
N SER A 130 -5.63 22.87 -13.10
CA SER A 130 -5.31 21.71 -13.92
C SER A 130 -4.81 20.49 -13.14
N SER A 131 -4.69 20.56 -11.82
CA SER A 131 -4.14 19.46 -11.03
C SER A 131 -5.08 18.25 -11.05
N GLU A 132 -4.54 17.06 -11.33
CA GLU A 132 -5.30 15.82 -11.26
C GLU A 132 -5.23 15.21 -9.85
N PRO A 133 -6.30 14.51 -9.40
CA PRO A 133 -6.27 13.73 -8.17
C PRO A 133 -5.19 12.66 -8.19
N ILE A 134 -4.49 12.49 -7.07
CA ILE A 134 -3.54 11.40 -6.85
C ILE A 134 -4.21 10.37 -5.94
N ASP A 135 -4.10 9.10 -6.30
CA ASP A 135 -4.53 7.99 -5.45
C ASP A 135 -3.53 7.78 -4.31
N PHE A 136 -4.03 7.78 -3.08
CA PHE A 136 -3.26 7.46 -1.89
C PHE A 136 -3.68 6.09 -1.36
N PRO A 137 -2.93 5.01 -1.65
CA PRO A 137 -3.10 3.73 -0.99
C PRO A 137 -2.89 3.89 0.52
N GLY A 138 -3.71 3.21 1.30
CA GLY A 138 -3.71 3.32 2.76
C GLY A 138 -4.57 4.46 3.30
N LEU A 139 -4.96 5.45 2.48
CA LEU A 139 -5.65 6.63 2.97
C LEU A 139 -7.10 6.32 3.35
N VAL A 140 -7.37 6.37 4.65
CA VAL A 140 -8.66 6.01 5.24
C VAL A 140 -9.61 7.20 5.17
N SER A 141 -10.85 6.96 4.75
CA SER A 141 -11.85 8.01 4.56
C SER A 141 -13.27 7.59 4.98
N GLY A 142 -14.14 8.58 5.05
CA GLY A 142 -15.55 8.47 5.40
C GLY A 142 -15.79 7.88 6.78
N LYS A 143 -16.76 6.96 6.84
CA LYS A 143 -17.20 6.34 8.10
C LYS A 143 -16.17 5.41 8.73
N VAL A 144 -15.22 4.90 7.97
CA VAL A 144 -14.13 4.07 8.51
C VAL A 144 -13.13 4.94 9.28
N ALA A 145 -12.80 6.13 8.77
CA ALA A 145 -11.94 7.08 9.47
C ALA A 145 -12.58 7.53 10.79
N GLU A 146 -13.89 7.86 10.75
CA GLU A 146 -14.68 8.18 11.95
C GLU A 146 -14.73 7.01 12.94
N ALA A 147 -14.78 5.76 12.47
CA ALA A 147 -14.75 4.60 13.34
C ALA A 147 -13.43 4.49 14.10
N ILE A 148 -12.29 4.58 13.40
CA ILE A 148 -10.94 4.45 13.97
C ILE A 148 -10.63 5.62 14.91
N SER A 149 -11.13 6.82 14.61
CA SER A 149 -10.88 7.98 15.47
C SER A 149 -11.48 7.81 16.87
N THR A 150 -12.55 7.02 17.03
CA THR A 150 -13.15 6.78 18.36
C THR A 150 -12.23 6.04 19.33
N GLN A 151 -11.21 5.31 18.84
CA GLN A 151 -10.22 4.63 19.68
C GLN A 151 -8.98 5.47 19.96
N LEU A 152 -8.78 6.60 19.29
CA LEU A 152 -7.67 7.49 19.61
C LEU A 152 -7.81 8.08 21.03
N ASP A 153 -9.04 8.16 21.54
CA ASP A 153 -9.35 8.61 22.90
C ASP A 153 -9.42 7.43 23.91
N TRP A 154 -9.11 6.20 23.50
CA TRP A 154 -9.11 5.04 24.41
C TRP A 154 -7.82 4.97 25.25
N PRO A 155 -7.86 4.29 26.42
CA PRO A 155 -6.65 3.94 27.16
C PRO A 155 -5.67 3.15 26.28
N TYR A 156 -4.37 3.41 26.44
CA TYR A 156 -3.32 2.77 25.66
C TYR A 156 -2.23 2.15 26.54
N HIS A 157 -1.54 1.18 25.98
CA HIS A 157 -0.37 0.50 26.53
C HIS A 157 0.92 1.17 26.05
N SER A 158 2.01 0.96 26.79
CA SER A 158 3.33 1.46 26.41
C SER A 158 4.00 0.66 25.30
N LYS A 159 3.65 -0.63 25.14
CA LYS A 159 4.21 -1.53 24.11
C LYS A 159 3.15 -2.53 23.64
N PRO A 160 3.20 -3.00 22.38
CA PRO A 160 2.38 -4.10 21.89
C PRO A 160 2.63 -5.39 22.67
N GLU A 161 1.62 -6.25 22.77
CA GLU A 161 1.80 -7.57 23.39
C GLU A 161 2.71 -8.45 22.53
N ARG A 162 3.61 -9.19 23.19
CA ARG A 162 4.62 -10.02 22.52
C ARG A 162 4.03 -11.14 21.65
N TYR A 163 2.82 -11.59 21.97
CA TYR A 163 2.12 -12.64 21.20
C TYR A 163 1.26 -12.06 20.06
N ALA A 164 1.22 -10.74 19.87
CA ALA A 164 0.46 -10.12 18.80
C ALA A 164 1.29 -10.07 17.51
N PHE A 165 0.62 -10.24 16.37
CA PHE A 165 1.22 -10.09 15.05
C PHE A 165 0.79 -8.75 14.44
N ALA A 166 1.76 -7.89 14.13
CA ALA A 166 1.51 -6.68 13.36
C ALA A 166 1.53 -7.01 11.86
N PHE A 167 0.53 -6.52 11.13
CA PHE A 167 0.50 -6.70 9.69
C PHE A 167 1.74 -6.10 9.02
N PRO A 168 2.34 -6.78 8.02
CA PRO A 168 3.51 -6.27 7.33
C PRO A 168 3.15 -5.03 6.52
N SER A 169 3.96 -3.98 6.61
CA SER A 169 3.74 -2.78 5.81
C SER A 169 3.96 -3.05 4.33
N VAL A 170 3.03 -2.57 3.51
CA VAL A 170 3.13 -2.47 2.04
C VAL A 170 3.73 -1.10 1.65
N LEU A 171 3.60 -0.10 2.52
CA LEU A 171 4.10 1.25 2.29
C LEU A 171 5.48 1.42 2.96
N ASP A 172 6.48 1.81 2.18
CA ASP A 172 7.79 2.15 2.72
C ASP A 172 7.78 3.56 3.34
N GLN A 173 8.73 3.80 4.25
CA GLN A 173 8.79 5.05 5.01
C GLN A 173 8.94 6.29 4.11
N ASN A 174 9.66 6.19 2.99
CA ASN A 174 9.83 7.31 2.06
C ASN A 174 8.51 7.69 1.39
N THR A 175 7.69 6.70 1.01
CA THR A 175 6.37 6.94 0.44
C THR A 175 5.43 7.59 1.45
N LEU A 176 5.44 7.13 2.71
CA LEU A 176 4.64 7.72 3.79
C LEU A 176 5.01 9.18 4.04
N GLN A 177 6.31 9.49 4.10
CA GLN A 177 6.76 10.86 4.28
C GLN A 177 6.33 11.73 3.09
N SER A 178 6.48 11.24 1.87
CA SER A 178 6.00 11.94 0.66
C SER A 178 4.50 12.20 0.70
N TYR A 179 3.70 11.24 1.18
CA TYR A 179 2.25 11.40 1.32
C TYR A 179 1.90 12.42 2.39
N SER A 180 2.56 12.36 3.55
CA SER A 180 2.43 13.32 4.64
C SER A 180 2.70 14.74 4.17
N ASP A 181 3.80 14.96 3.45
CA ASP A 181 4.17 16.27 2.93
C ASP A 181 3.15 16.79 1.91
N LYS A 182 2.71 15.95 0.98
CA LYS A 182 1.70 16.33 -0.04
C LYS A 182 0.35 16.69 0.58
N ILE A 183 -0.14 15.89 1.52
CA ILE A 183 -1.42 16.12 2.21
C ILE A 183 -1.33 17.41 3.04
N SER A 184 -0.25 17.56 3.82
CA SER A 184 -0.05 18.74 4.68
C SER A 184 0.09 20.03 3.86
N ASN A 185 0.86 20.02 2.77
CA ASN A 185 1.00 21.17 1.87
C ASN A 185 -0.33 21.53 1.19
N THR A 186 -1.13 20.53 0.80
CA THR A 186 -2.45 20.77 0.21
C THR A 186 -3.40 21.39 1.23
N LEU A 187 -3.45 20.86 2.45
CA LEU A 187 -4.29 21.39 3.53
C LEU A 187 -3.90 22.82 3.91
N THR A 188 -2.60 23.11 4.08
CA THR A 188 -2.14 24.50 4.33
C THR A 188 -2.55 25.46 3.21
N LEU A 189 -2.42 25.03 1.95
CA LEU A 189 -2.83 25.86 0.82
C LEU A 189 -4.32 26.15 0.88
N VAL A 190 -5.15 25.11 0.99
CA VAL A 190 -6.61 25.21 1.00
C VAL A 190 -7.10 26.10 2.15
N ASP A 191 -6.58 25.91 3.35
CA ASP A 191 -7.04 26.64 4.53
C ASP A 191 -6.58 28.10 4.56
N SER A 192 -5.44 28.40 3.93
CA SER A 192 -4.90 29.75 3.90
C SER A 192 -5.24 30.54 2.62
N ALA A 193 -5.69 29.87 1.56
CA ALA A 193 -5.91 30.48 0.24
C ALA A 193 -6.91 31.63 0.27
N GLN A 194 -8.00 31.52 1.04
CA GLN A 194 -9.02 32.57 1.10
C GLN A 194 -8.43 33.91 1.56
N SER A 195 -7.69 33.90 2.66
CA SER A 195 -7.07 35.13 3.21
C SER A 195 -6.01 35.69 2.26
N HIS A 196 -5.16 34.82 1.68
CA HIS A 196 -4.06 35.26 0.84
C HIS A 196 -4.53 35.79 -0.53
N ILE A 197 -5.51 35.14 -1.16
CA ILE A 197 -6.04 35.58 -2.46
C ILE A 197 -6.79 36.91 -2.30
N GLN A 198 -7.56 37.09 -1.22
CA GLN A 198 -8.20 38.39 -0.95
C GLN A 198 -7.18 39.52 -0.75
N ASP A 199 -6.09 39.26 -0.03
CA ASP A 199 -5.00 40.22 0.17
C ASP A 199 -4.26 40.54 -1.15
N ILE A 200 -4.09 39.54 -2.03
CA ILE A 200 -3.53 39.72 -3.37
C ILE A 200 -4.42 40.63 -4.23
N LEU A 201 -5.74 40.39 -4.25
CA LEU A 201 -6.68 41.21 -5.02
C LEU A 201 -6.70 42.65 -4.53
N GLN A 202 -6.70 42.87 -3.21
CA GLN A 202 -6.62 44.22 -2.64
C GLN A 202 -5.29 44.92 -2.96
N THR A 203 -4.18 44.19 -2.89
CA THR A 203 -2.85 44.71 -3.22
C THR A 203 -2.77 45.10 -4.70
N LEU A 204 -3.34 44.28 -5.59
CA LEU A 204 -3.41 44.54 -7.02
C LEU A 204 -4.20 45.81 -7.33
N GLU A 205 -5.40 45.95 -6.75
CA GLU A 205 -6.25 47.12 -6.95
C GLU A 205 -5.58 48.40 -6.46
N ASN A 206 -5.01 48.38 -5.24
CA ASN A 206 -4.26 49.50 -4.68
C ASN A 206 -3.07 49.88 -5.58
N ARG A 207 -2.32 48.89 -6.07
CA ARG A 207 -1.14 49.16 -6.90
C ARG A 207 -1.52 49.73 -8.25
N TYR A 208 -2.58 49.22 -8.86
CA TYR A 208 -3.13 49.74 -10.10
C TYR A 208 -3.54 51.22 -9.96
N GLN A 209 -4.28 51.58 -8.91
CA GLN A 209 -4.71 52.96 -8.68
C GLN A 209 -3.52 53.93 -8.54
N VAL A 210 -2.45 53.52 -7.84
CA VAL A 210 -1.23 54.32 -7.70
C VAL A 210 -0.52 54.52 -9.04
N LEU A 211 -0.40 53.47 -9.85
CA LEU A 211 0.27 53.56 -11.15
C LEU A 211 -0.55 54.37 -12.16
N LEU A 212 -1.88 54.25 -12.14
CA LEU A 212 -2.77 55.03 -12.98
C LEU A 212 -2.69 56.52 -12.62
N SER A 213 -2.76 56.86 -11.33
CA SER A 213 -2.62 58.24 -10.85
C SER A 213 -1.29 58.86 -11.31
N ARG A 214 -0.19 58.11 -11.25
CA ARG A 214 1.13 58.56 -11.71
C ARG A 214 1.19 58.79 -13.22
N LEU A 215 0.50 57.98 -14.01
CA LEU A 215 0.38 58.19 -15.46
C LEU A 215 -0.49 59.42 -15.75
N GLU A 216 -1.61 59.56 -15.08
CA GLU A 216 -2.46 60.75 -15.21
C GLU A 216 -1.66 62.02 -14.86
N GLU A 217 -0.87 62.04 -13.79
CA GLU A 217 0.02 63.16 -13.45
C GLU A 217 1.05 63.50 -14.55
N GLN A 218 1.49 62.52 -15.35
CA GLN A 218 2.40 62.76 -16.47
C GLN A 218 1.69 63.33 -17.70
N TYR A 219 0.50 62.82 -18.02
CA TYR A 219 -0.22 63.16 -19.24
C TYR A 219 -1.13 64.39 -19.08
N LEU A 220 -1.81 64.57 -17.95
CA LEU A 220 -2.79 65.66 -17.74
C LEU A 220 -2.19 67.05 -17.96
N PRO A 221 -1.02 67.41 -17.36
CA PRO A 221 -0.46 68.74 -17.53
C PRO A 221 -0.06 69.04 -18.99
N ILE A 222 0.37 68.01 -19.74
CA ILE A 222 0.72 68.15 -21.15
C ILE A 222 -0.57 68.35 -21.99
N ILE A 223 -1.61 67.58 -21.69
CA ILE A 223 -2.92 67.69 -22.34
C ILE A 223 -3.54 69.07 -22.07
N GLU A 224 -3.47 69.57 -20.83
CA GLU A 224 -3.96 70.91 -20.47
C GLU A 224 -3.22 72.02 -21.22
N ARG A 225 -1.89 71.94 -21.28
CA ARG A 225 -1.08 72.90 -22.07
C ARG A 225 -1.41 72.85 -23.56
N LEU A 226 -1.62 71.65 -24.11
CA LEU A 226 -2.06 71.48 -25.49
C LEU A 226 -3.44 72.08 -25.72
N ASN A 227 -4.40 71.85 -24.81
CA ASN A 227 -5.74 72.44 -24.88
C ASN A 227 -5.69 73.98 -24.85
N GLN A 228 -4.92 74.56 -23.93
CA GLN A 228 -4.73 76.01 -23.88
C GLN A 228 -4.15 76.55 -25.19
N ARG A 229 -3.15 75.87 -25.76
CA ARG A 229 -2.51 76.27 -27.03
C ARG A 229 -3.46 76.14 -28.22
N ILE A 230 -4.25 75.07 -28.26
CA ILE A 230 -5.31 74.83 -29.26
C ILE A 230 -6.32 76.00 -29.21
N ASP A 231 -6.77 76.42 -28.03
CA ASP A 231 -7.71 77.53 -27.87
C ASP A 231 -7.16 78.86 -28.38
N ILE A 232 -5.88 79.17 -28.14
CA ILE A 232 -5.29 80.41 -28.69
C ILE A 232 -5.13 80.31 -30.20
N LEU A 233 -4.70 79.16 -30.74
CA LEU A 233 -4.58 78.96 -32.19
C LEU A 233 -5.93 79.10 -32.90
N GLN A 234 -7.03 78.60 -32.30
CA GLN A 234 -8.38 78.78 -32.84
C GLN A 234 -8.79 80.25 -32.89
N ARG A 235 -8.67 80.99 -31.77
CA ARG A 235 -8.95 82.43 -31.71
C ARG A 235 -8.10 83.24 -32.70
N GLU A 236 -6.84 82.86 -32.86
CA GLU A 236 -5.92 83.49 -33.79
C GLU A 236 -6.29 83.23 -35.26
N ILE A 237 -6.77 82.02 -35.60
CA ILE A 237 -7.27 81.70 -36.93
C ILE A 237 -8.54 82.50 -37.23
N GLU A 238 -9.50 82.55 -36.30
CA GLU A 238 -10.72 83.34 -36.42
C GLU A 238 -10.41 84.83 -36.64
N GLY A 239 -9.46 85.38 -35.88
CA GLY A 239 -9.02 86.77 -36.03
C GLY A 239 -8.35 87.06 -37.39
N VAL A 240 -7.58 86.11 -37.93
CA VAL A 240 -6.97 86.24 -39.27
C VAL A 240 -8.03 86.07 -40.37
N GLU A 241 -9.00 85.17 -40.19
CA GLU A 241 -10.12 84.99 -41.13
C GLU A 241 -11.02 86.22 -41.18
N SER A 242 -11.33 86.82 -40.03
CA SER A 242 -12.06 88.09 -39.95
C SER A 242 -11.34 89.25 -40.67
N LYS A 243 -10.01 89.35 -40.57
CA LYS A 243 -9.22 90.35 -41.31
C LYS A 243 -9.23 90.10 -42.82
N LEU A 244 -9.18 88.83 -43.23
CA LEU A 244 -9.28 88.41 -44.64
C LEU A 244 -10.66 88.73 -45.24
N THR A 245 -11.75 88.56 -44.49
CA THR A 245 -13.10 88.93 -44.94
C THR A 245 -13.34 90.43 -44.96
N SER A 246 -12.65 91.18 -44.10
CA SER A 246 -12.77 92.65 -43.99
C SER A 246 -11.90 93.43 -45.00
N GLY A 247 -10.99 92.75 -45.71
CA GLY A 247 -10.07 93.39 -46.67
C GLY A 247 -8.97 94.24 -46.03
N ILE A 248 -8.67 94.03 -44.74
CA ILE A 248 -7.72 94.86 -43.97
C ILE A 248 -6.35 94.16 -43.90
N GLY A 249 -5.36 94.68 -44.63
CA GLY A 249 -3.95 94.22 -44.62
C GLY A 249 -3.51 93.47 -45.89
N ASP A 250 -2.24 93.02 -45.93
CA ASP A 250 -1.69 92.24 -47.04
C ASP A 250 -2.33 90.83 -47.10
N THR A 251 -3.16 90.62 -48.12
CA THR A 251 -3.91 89.38 -48.35
C THR A 251 -3.03 88.14 -48.49
N ASP A 252 -1.85 88.24 -49.11
CA ASP A 252 -0.99 87.06 -49.31
C ASP A 252 -0.27 86.69 -48.02
N GLN A 253 0.15 87.69 -47.24
CA GLN A 253 0.74 87.49 -45.92
C GLN A 253 -0.28 86.91 -44.92
N LEU A 254 -1.54 87.36 -44.96
CA LEU A 254 -2.63 86.84 -44.13
C LEU A 254 -2.98 85.38 -44.49
N LYS A 255 -3.02 85.03 -45.79
CA LYS A 255 -3.23 83.63 -46.24
C LYS A 255 -2.12 82.69 -45.79
N ARG A 256 -0.85 83.13 -45.89
CA ARG A 256 0.31 82.33 -45.40
C ARG A 256 0.23 82.10 -43.90
N THR A 257 -0.08 83.15 -43.14
CA THR A 257 -0.24 83.08 -41.67
C THR A 257 -1.38 82.15 -41.27
N ARG A 258 -2.55 82.27 -41.91
CA ARG A 258 -3.71 81.38 -41.68
C ARG A 258 -3.36 79.92 -41.93
N ASN A 259 -2.72 79.62 -43.07
CA ASN A 259 -2.36 78.25 -43.43
C ASN A 259 -1.31 77.66 -42.47
N ALA A 260 -0.34 78.47 -42.03
CA ALA A 260 0.64 78.05 -41.02
C ALA A 260 -0.01 77.74 -39.67
N ARG A 261 -0.99 78.55 -39.23
CA ARG A 261 -1.72 78.32 -37.97
C ARG A 261 -2.68 77.15 -38.04
N LYS A 262 -3.37 76.94 -39.16
CA LYS A 262 -4.19 75.71 -39.39
C LYS A 262 -3.32 74.45 -39.32
N LYS A 263 -2.14 74.43 -39.95
CA LYS A 263 -1.19 73.30 -39.84
C LYS A 263 -0.62 73.09 -38.43
N ALA A 264 -0.52 74.15 -37.61
CA ALA A 264 -0.11 74.01 -36.21
C ALA A 264 -1.25 73.42 -35.36
N LEU A 265 -2.48 73.91 -35.57
CA LEU A 265 -3.69 73.41 -34.91
C LEU A 265 -3.92 71.92 -35.20
N GLU A 266 -3.82 71.51 -36.47
CA GLU A 266 -3.95 70.09 -36.87
C GLU A 266 -2.94 69.19 -36.15
N ARG A 267 -1.68 69.64 -36.02
CA ARG A 267 -0.63 68.88 -35.31
C ARG A 267 -0.89 68.78 -33.81
N ASP A 268 -1.29 69.88 -33.17
CA ASP A 268 -1.57 69.89 -31.73
C ASP A 268 -2.83 69.08 -31.39
N LEU A 269 -3.88 69.14 -32.23
CA LEU A 269 -5.08 68.29 -32.13
C LEU A 269 -4.71 66.81 -32.27
N ALA A 270 -3.97 66.45 -33.33
CA ALA A 270 -3.55 65.06 -33.54
C ALA A 270 -2.70 64.53 -32.39
N ARG A 271 -1.79 65.34 -31.84
CA ARG A 271 -0.95 64.97 -30.69
C ARG A 271 -1.77 64.75 -29.43
N ARG A 272 -2.70 65.67 -29.12
CA ARG A 272 -3.60 65.55 -27.97
C ARG A 272 -4.47 64.30 -28.08
N ASP A 273 -5.06 64.07 -29.25
CA ASP A 273 -5.95 62.94 -29.48
C ASP A 273 -5.19 61.61 -29.41
N SER A 274 -3.95 61.55 -29.92
CA SER A 274 -3.06 60.39 -29.76
C SER A 274 -2.78 60.08 -28.28
N MET A 275 -2.39 61.09 -27.50
CA MET A 275 -2.07 60.90 -26.07
C MET A 275 -3.29 60.50 -25.24
N MET A 276 -4.46 61.10 -25.51
CA MET A 276 -5.72 60.69 -24.85
C MET A 276 -6.13 59.27 -25.25
N LYS A 277 -5.90 58.87 -26.50
CA LYS A 277 -6.19 57.53 -26.97
C LYS A 277 -5.28 56.50 -26.29
N GLU A 278 -3.97 56.75 -26.25
CA GLU A 278 -3.00 55.89 -25.55
C GLU A 278 -3.35 55.71 -24.07
N LEU A 279 -3.66 56.80 -23.35
CA LEU A 279 -4.03 56.72 -21.93
C LEU A 279 -5.31 55.89 -21.70
N LYS A 280 -6.34 56.09 -22.53
CA LYS A 280 -7.58 55.30 -22.48
C LYS A 280 -7.35 53.83 -22.83
N GLU A 281 -6.50 53.56 -23.81
CA GLU A 281 -6.20 52.20 -24.27
C GLU A 281 -5.43 51.41 -23.22
N VAL A 282 -4.41 52.02 -22.59
CA VAL A 282 -3.66 51.44 -21.48
C VAL A 282 -4.57 51.16 -20.29
N SER A 283 -5.39 52.13 -19.88
CA SER A 283 -6.33 51.98 -18.76
C SER A 283 -7.36 50.85 -19.03
N ARG A 284 -7.90 50.78 -20.24
CA ARG A 284 -8.86 49.72 -20.63
C ARG A 284 -8.22 48.33 -20.66
N ASN A 285 -7.02 48.22 -21.23
CA ASN A 285 -6.32 46.93 -21.33
C ASN A 285 -5.99 46.36 -19.94
N ILE A 286 -5.41 47.17 -19.06
CA ILE A 286 -5.06 46.70 -17.72
C ILE A 286 -6.30 46.43 -16.86
N SER A 287 -7.36 47.24 -16.96
CA SER A 287 -8.62 46.98 -16.25
C SER A 287 -9.22 45.63 -16.66
N SER A 288 -9.25 45.34 -17.96
CA SER A 288 -9.71 44.04 -18.46
C SER A 288 -8.83 42.88 -17.96
N LYS A 289 -7.50 43.07 -17.86
CA LYS A 289 -6.61 42.07 -17.26
C LYS A 289 -6.85 41.85 -15.76
N ILE A 290 -7.15 42.92 -15.02
CA ILE A 290 -7.51 42.82 -13.60
C ILE A 290 -8.84 42.08 -13.45
N GLU A 291 -9.87 42.42 -14.25
CA GLU A 291 -11.16 41.73 -14.25
C GLU A 291 -11.00 40.22 -14.53
N THR A 292 -10.31 39.86 -15.61
CA THR A 292 -10.02 38.45 -15.94
C THR A 292 -9.21 37.73 -14.85
N PHE A 293 -8.27 38.42 -14.21
CA PHE A 293 -7.54 37.88 -13.06
C PHE A 293 -8.44 37.68 -11.84
N THR A 294 -9.34 38.62 -11.55
CA THR A 294 -10.28 38.52 -10.42
C THR A 294 -11.26 37.35 -10.62
N ASP A 295 -11.72 37.13 -11.85
CA ASP A 295 -12.56 35.98 -12.20
C ASP A 295 -11.80 34.65 -12.00
N LEU A 296 -10.56 34.57 -12.48
CA LEU A 296 -9.71 33.39 -12.26
C LEU A 296 -9.48 33.13 -10.77
N ALA A 297 -9.13 34.17 -10.00
CA ALA A 297 -8.91 34.07 -8.56
C ALA A 297 -10.16 33.56 -7.81
N THR A 298 -11.34 34.02 -8.23
CA THR A 298 -12.62 33.57 -7.67
C THR A 298 -12.92 32.12 -8.02
N GLN A 299 -12.60 31.69 -9.25
CA GLN A 299 -12.72 30.29 -9.67
C GLN A 299 -11.78 29.38 -8.88
N VAL A 300 -10.52 29.81 -8.68
CA VAL A 300 -9.53 29.08 -7.87
C VAL A 300 -10.01 28.95 -6.42
N LEU A 301 -10.52 30.02 -5.82
CA LEU A 301 -11.08 29.96 -4.47
C LEU A 301 -12.22 28.96 -4.36
N LYS A 302 -13.16 28.98 -5.32
CA LYS A 302 -14.26 28.02 -5.36
C LYS A 302 -13.76 26.58 -5.52
N HIS A 303 -12.74 26.37 -6.37
CA HIS A 303 -12.13 25.06 -6.57
C HIS A 303 -11.47 24.55 -5.27
N LEU A 304 -10.68 25.38 -4.60
CA LEU A 304 -10.03 25.03 -3.33
C LEU A 304 -11.04 24.80 -2.20
N GLN A 305 -12.15 25.56 -2.15
CA GLN A 305 -13.24 25.33 -1.20
C GLN A 305 -13.93 23.97 -1.44
N ASN A 306 -14.19 23.59 -2.69
CA ASN A 306 -14.72 22.27 -3.00
C ASN A 306 -13.73 21.18 -2.57
N THR A 307 -12.43 21.39 -2.79
CA THR A 307 -11.40 20.46 -2.31
C THR A 307 -11.41 20.36 -0.79
N ARG A 308 -11.60 21.47 -0.06
CA ARG A 308 -11.74 21.42 1.40
C ARG A 308 -12.88 20.51 1.84
N THR A 309 -14.04 20.62 1.17
CA THR A 309 -15.18 19.74 1.49
C THR A 309 -14.89 18.27 1.21
N SER A 310 -14.06 17.95 0.22
CA SER A 310 -13.60 16.58 0.00
C SER A 310 -12.69 16.07 1.13
N PHE A 311 -11.88 16.95 1.72
CA PHE A 311 -11.04 16.63 2.87
C PHE A 311 -11.83 16.40 4.16
N ASP A 312 -13.06 16.92 4.30
CA ASP A 312 -13.88 16.68 5.50
C ASP A 312 -14.21 15.19 5.71
N HIS A 313 -14.14 14.38 4.65
CA HIS A 313 -14.29 12.93 4.75
C HIS A 313 -13.02 12.20 5.19
N VAL A 314 -11.87 12.85 5.18
CA VAL A 314 -10.55 12.25 5.47
C VAL A 314 -10.00 12.79 6.79
N LEU A 315 -10.32 14.04 7.10
CA LEU A 315 -9.97 14.70 8.34
C LEU A 315 -10.84 14.19 9.48
N ILE A 316 -10.18 13.73 10.53
CA ILE A 316 -10.80 13.36 11.80
C ILE A 316 -10.39 14.34 12.89
N SER A 317 -11.30 14.66 13.80
CA SER A 317 -11.01 15.45 15.00
C SER A 317 -10.93 14.53 16.21
N THR A 318 -10.00 14.79 17.12
CA THR A 318 -9.88 14.06 18.39
C THR A 318 -10.06 15.00 19.56
N SER A 319 -10.60 14.45 20.65
CA SER A 319 -10.74 15.16 21.93
C SER A 319 -9.41 15.24 22.67
N SER A 320 -8.55 14.22 22.49
CA SER A 320 -7.24 14.12 23.11
C SER A 320 -6.23 15.12 22.53
N SER A 321 -5.60 15.91 23.40
CA SER A 321 -4.48 16.82 23.10
C SER A 321 -3.12 16.11 23.02
N ASP A 322 -3.06 14.84 23.39
CA ASP A 322 -1.83 14.17 23.79
C ASP A 322 -1.21 13.32 22.67
N ILE A 323 -1.77 13.36 21.46
CA ILE A 323 -1.20 12.67 20.30
C ILE A 323 0.07 13.44 19.85
N PRO A 324 1.25 12.79 19.83
CA PRO A 324 2.49 13.44 19.44
C PRO A 324 2.41 14.10 18.05
N THR A 325 3.14 15.20 17.88
CA THR A 325 3.06 16.06 16.68
C THR A 325 3.69 15.46 15.42
N THR A 326 4.42 14.35 15.52
CA THR A 326 5.23 13.79 14.43
C THR A 326 5.14 12.27 14.38
N GLY A 327 4.57 11.76 13.28
CA GLY A 327 4.76 10.40 12.77
C GLY A 327 4.46 9.25 13.72
N VAL A 328 3.28 9.22 14.33
CA VAL A 328 2.92 8.18 15.31
C VAL A 328 2.21 7.01 14.62
N TYR A 329 2.56 5.79 15.01
CA TYR A 329 1.80 4.60 14.61
C TYR A 329 0.75 4.27 15.65
N PHE A 330 -0.51 4.32 15.21
CA PHE A 330 -1.65 3.79 15.95
C PHE A 330 -1.83 2.32 15.61
N MET A 331 -1.57 1.45 16.58
CA MET A 331 -1.62 -0.01 16.42
C MET A 331 -3.04 -0.49 16.68
N LEU A 332 -3.91 -0.47 15.68
CA LEU A 332 -5.32 -0.80 15.85
C LEU A 332 -5.52 -2.32 16.07
N PRO A 333 -6.05 -2.78 17.22
CA PRO A 333 -6.10 -4.19 17.59
C PRO A 333 -7.29 -4.90 16.98
N PHE A 334 -7.05 -6.12 16.49
CA PHE A 334 -8.06 -7.07 16.05
C PHE A 334 -7.73 -8.46 16.60
N TYR A 335 -8.69 -9.37 16.59
CA TYR A 335 -8.39 -10.79 16.75
C TYR A 335 -8.84 -11.57 15.53
N ALA A 336 -8.04 -12.54 15.14
CA ALA A 336 -8.35 -13.46 14.06
C ALA A 336 -8.52 -14.87 14.61
N VAL A 337 -9.63 -15.48 14.24
CA VAL A 337 -9.92 -16.89 14.51
C VAL A 337 -9.95 -17.65 13.19
N GLY A 338 -9.04 -18.61 13.07
CA GLY A 338 -8.96 -19.50 11.91
C GLY A 338 -9.75 -20.79 12.17
N TYR A 339 -10.65 -21.12 11.26
CA TYR A 339 -11.35 -22.40 11.22
C TYR A 339 -10.92 -23.18 9.98
N SER A 340 -10.90 -24.50 10.07
CA SER A 340 -10.61 -25.40 8.97
C SER A 340 -11.78 -26.35 8.72
N LYS A 341 -12.14 -26.52 7.45
CA LYS A 341 -13.08 -27.57 7.00
C LYS A 341 -12.54 -28.20 5.72
N LYS A 342 -12.18 -29.49 5.78
CA LYS A 342 -11.60 -30.24 4.64
C LYS A 342 -10.35 -29.54 4.04
N GLY A 343 -9.53 -28.91 4.88
CA GLY A 343 -8.31 -28.22 4.46
C GLY A 343 -8.51 -26.80 3.91
N GLN A 344 -9.75 -26.31 3.80
CA GLN A 344 -10.04 -24.91 3.51
C GLN A 344 -10.11 -24.09 4.80
N MET A 345 -9.35 -23.00 4.83
CA MET A 345 -9.30 -22.09 5.97
C MET A 345 -10.33 -20.99 5.80
N HIS A 346 -11.18 -20.83 6.81
CA HIS A 346 -12.09 -19.72 6.98
C HIS A 346 -11.58 -18.84 8.12
N LEU A 347 -11.46 -17.54 7.88
CA LEU A 347 -11.01 -16.59 8.88
C LEU A 347 -12.21 -15.75 9.34
N VAL A 348 -12.33 -15.54 10.64
CA VAL A 348 -13.28 -14.59 11.23
C VAL A 348 -12.49 -13.55 12.03
N ILE A 349 -12.77 -12.27 11.78
CA ILE A 349 -12.06 -11.17 12.44
C ILE A 349 -12.97 -10.46 13.44
N TYR A 350 -12.48 -10.31 14.67
CA TYR A 350 -13.13 -9.59 15.74
C TYR A 350 -12.53 -8.18 15.87
N PRO A 351 -13.35 -7.11 15.79
CA PRO A 351 -12.88 -5.72 15.88
C PRO A 351 -12.61 -5.29 17.32
N PRO A 352 -11.96 -4.13 17.52
CA PRO A 352 -11.94 -3.46 18.81
C PRO A 352 -13.38 -3.26 19.30
N SER A 353 -13.61 -3.55 20.58
CA SER A 353 -14.96 -3.75 21.10
C SER A 353 -15.28 -2.89 22.32
N ARG A 354 -16.55 -2.60 22.54
CA ARG A 354 -17.07 -1.98 23.76
C ARG A 354 -17.78 -3.02 24.61
N LEU A 355 -17.48 -3.02 25.90
CA LEU A 355 -18.19 -3.82 26.88
C LEU A 355 -19.53 -3.16 27.21
N LYS A 356 -20.64 -3.79 26.82
CA LYS A 356 -21.98 -3.32 27.21
C LYS A 356 -22.42 -4.01 28.50
N ASN A 357 -22.83 -3.22 29.48
CA ASN A 357 -23.58 -3.75 30.62
C ASN A 357 -24.98 -4.13 30.14
N SER A 358 -25.15 -5.34 29.63
CA SER A 358 -26.47 -5.92 29.39
C SER A 358 -27.08 -6.33 30.74
N ASP A 359 -28.40 -6.25 30.89
CA ASP A 359 -29.13 -6.89 32.00
C ASP A 359 -29.31 -8.41 31.75
N GLU A 360 -29.00 -8.87 30.54
CA GLU A 360 -29.06 -10.28 30.18
C GLU A 360 -27.96 -11.07 30.91
N ARG A 361 -28.36 -12.20 31.49
CA ARG A 361 -27.49 -13.14 32.21
C ARG A 361 -27.78 -14.55 31.73
N VAL A 362 -26.85 -15.47 31.98
CA VAL A 362 -27.08 -16.89 31.68
C VAL A 362 -28.29 -17.41 32.45
N GLY A 363 -29.05 -18.30 31.82
CA GLY A 363 -30.31 -18.79 32.35
C GLY A 363 -30.57 -20.22 31.88
N LEU A 364 -31.82 -20.69 31.95
CA LEU A 364 -32.12 -22.09 31.60
C LEU A 364 -31.84 -22.45 30.12
N ARG A 365 -31.91 -21.47 29.22
CA ARG A 365 -31.78 -21.69 27.75
C ARG A 365 -30.47 -21.21 27.13
N LYS A 366 -29.69 -20.41 27.85
CA LYS A 366 -28.44 -19.83 27.36
C LYS A 366 -27.34 -20.08 28.38
N ASP A 367 -26.28 -20.70 27.93
CA ASP A 367 -25.12 -21.07 28.76
C ASP A 367 -23.98 -20.04 28.64
N PHE A 368 -24.09 -19.14 27.67
CA PHE A 368 -23.20 -18.01 27.44
C PHE A 368 -23.97 -16.80 26.89
N VAL A 369 -23.58 -15.59 27.31
CA VAL A 369 -24.05 -14.30 26.79
C VAL A 369 -22.82 -13.48 26.39
N TYR A 370 -22.66 -13.21 25.09
CA TYR A 370 -21.53 -12.43 24.59
C TYR A 370 -21.67 -10.93 24.95
N PRO A 371 -20.75 -10.35 25.76
CA PRO A 371 -20.87 -9.00 26.29
C PRO A 371 -20.16 -7.91 25.46
N LEU A 372 -19.38 -8.32 24.45
CA LEU A 372 -18.58 -7.41 23.62
C LEU A 372 -19.31 -7.07 22.33
N PHE A 373 -19.30 -5.79 21.96
CA PHE A 373 -19.88 -5.32 20.71
C PHE A 373 -18.87 -4.46 19.97
N PRO A 374 -18.87 -4.42 18.62
CA PRO A 374 -17.97 -3.55 17.88
C PRO A 374 -18.02 -2.10 18.41
N ALA A 375 -16.86 -1.46 18.52
CA ALA A 375 -16.77 -0.09 19.02
C ALA A 375 -17.57 0.93 18.20
N SER A 376 -17.78 0.61 16.92
CA SER A 376 -18.58 1.35 15.96
C SER A 376 -19.19 0.37 14.95
N ASP A 377 -20.42 0.61 14.50
CA ASP A 377 -21.09 -0.22 13.49
C ASP A 377 -20.35 -0.20 12.15
N TYR A 378 -19.57 0.85 11.89
CA TYR A 378 -18.81 1.02 10.66
C TYR A 378 -17.56 0.14 10.58
N TYR A 379 -17.16 -0.53 11.68
CA TYR A 379 -16.08 -1.53 11.63
C TYR A 379 -16.38 -2.68 10.68
N ARG A 380 -17.66 -3.00 10.43
CA ARG A 380 -18.04 -4.02 9.46
C ARG A 380 -17.39 -3.79 8.10
N ILE A 381 -17.36 -2.53 7.65
CA ILE A 381 -16.75 -2.16 6.37
C ILE A 381 -15.26 -2.50 6.38
N LEU A 382 -14.54 -2.10 7.43
CA LEU A 382 -13.11 -2.39 7.56
C LEU A 382 -12.82 -3.89 7.66
N LEU A 383 -13.64 -4.63 8.43
CA LEU A 383 -13.52 -6.08 8.57
C LEU A 383 -13.71 -6.79 7.22
N ASP A 384 -14.76 -6.45 6.47
CA ASP A 384 -15.02 -7.02 5.15
C ASP A 384 -13.84 -6.75 4.19
N MET A 385 -13.25 -5.55 4.27
CA MET A 385 -12.07 -5.21 3.47
C MET A 385 -10.82 -6.00 3.90
N ILE A 386 -10.58 -6.21 5.20
CA ILE A 386 -9.47 -7.05 5.71
C ILE A 386 -9.69 -8.52 5.34
N GLU A 387 -10.89 -9.06 5.54
CA GLU A 387 -11.23 -10.44 5.20
C GLU A 387 -11.09 -10.69 3.69
N THR A 388 -11.53 -9.73 2.86
CA THR A 388 -11.35 -9.78 1.41
C THR A 388 -9.87 -9.73 1.04
N ARG A 389 -9.09 -8.84 1.66
CA ARG A 389 -7.64 -8.73 1.41
C ARG A 389 -6.92 -10.02 1.77
N ILE A 390 -7.18 -10.57 2.94
CA ILE A 390 -6.59 -11.84 3.37
C ILE A 390 -7.02 -12.95 2.41
N SER A 391 -8.30 -13.02 2.03
CA SER A 391 -8.81 -14.04 1.11
C SER A 391 -8.24 -13.92 -0.32
N GLY A 392 -7.86 -12.72 -0.76
CA GLY A 392 -7.22 -12.48 -2.05
C GLY A 392 -5.70 -12.71 -2.03
N ASP A 393 -5.03 -12.35 -0.94
CA ASP A 393 -3.57 -12.34 -0.83
C ASP A 393 -3.04 -13.67 -0.24
N ILE A 394 -2.45 -14.50 -1.11
CA ILE A 394 -1.87 -15.80 -0.72
C ILE A 394 -0.67 -15.59 0.21
N GLY A 395 0.14 -14.55 -0.01
CA GLY A 395 1.30 -14.23 0.82
C GLY A 395 0.89 -13.86 2.24
N LEU A 396 -0.11 -13.00 2.37
CA LEU A 396 -0.65 -12.59 3.66
C LEU A 396 -1.26 -13.76 4.43
N ARG A 397 -2.05 -14.63 3.76
CA ARG A 397 -2.57 -15.85 4.40
C ARG A 397 -1.48 -16.79 4.88
N LYS A 398 -0.45 -17.02 4.07
CA LYS A 398 0.70 -17.84 4.46
C LYS A 398 1.42 -17.24 5.66
N SER A 399 1.63 -15.93 5.68
CA SER A 399 2.21 -15.20 6.80
C SER A 399 1.38 -15.35 8.08
N ILE A 400 0.06 -15.13 8.01
CA ILE A 400 -0.84 -15.34 9.16
C ILE A 400 -0.75 -16.77 9.68
N ARG A 401 -0.82 -17.78 8.83
CA ARG A 401 -0.70 -19.19 9.27
C ARG A 401 0.68 -19.51 9.83
N TYR A 402 1.74 -18.93 9.27
CA TYR A 402 3.10 -19.09 9.76
C TYR A 402 3.21 -18.54 11.19
N HIS A 403 2.81 -17.28 11.40
CA HIS A 403 2.82 -16.66 12.72
C HIS A 403 1.85 -17.32 13.71
N ALA A 404 0.74 -17.87 13.23
CA ALA A 404 -0.18 -18.63 14.07
C ALA A 404 0.41 -19.93 14.61
N LYS A 405 1.56 -20.43 14.14
CA LYS A 405 2.24 -21.57 14.77
C LYS A 405 2.94 -21.18 16.07
N GLU A 406 3.59 -20.02 16.06
CA GLU A 406 4.41 -19.52 17.18
C GLU A 406 3.58 -18.67 18.16
N ASN A 407 2.63 -17.89 17.65
CA ASN A 407 1.88 -16.87 18.39
C ASN A 407 0.42 -17.28 18.66
N ASN A 408 0.08 -18.56 18.57
CA ASN A 408 -1.27 -19.02 18.88
C ASN A 408 -1.59 -18.78 20.36
N ILE A 409 -2.61 -17.96 20.62
CA ILE A 409 -3.09 -17.66 21.97
C ILE A 409 -3.56 -18.96 22.67
N LEU A 410 -4.00 -19.96 21.91
CA LEU A 410 -4.40 -21.26 22.44
C LEU A 410 -3.21 -22.15 22.82
N SER A 411 -2.00 -21.87 22.34
CA SER A 411 -0.81 -22.69 22.62
C SER A 411 0.07 -22.09 23.71
N LEU A 412 0.13 -20.76 23.85
CA LEU A 412 1.05 -20.12 24.80
C LEU A 412 0.61 -20.28 26.26
N ALA A 413 1.55 -20.68 27.13
CA ALA A 413 1.27 -20.94 28.56
C ALA A 413 0.68 -19.70 29.28
N HIS A 414 1.23 -18.51 29.03
CA HIS A 414 0.76 -17.27 29.64
C HIS A 414 -0.66 -16.90 29.21
N THR A 415 -0.98 -16.97 27.92
CA THR A 415 -2.32 -16.61 27.42
C THR A 415 -3.38 -17.63 27.80
N ARG A 416 -3.02 -18.93 27.91
CA ARG A 416 -3.90 -19.96 28.49
C ARG A 416 -4.33 -19.62 29.91
N ARG A 417 -3.39 -19.12 30.73
CA ARG A 417 -3.69 -18.67 32.08
C ARG A 417 -4.65 -17.48 32.05
N LEU A 418 -4.42 -16.50 31.19
CA LEU A 418 -5.33 -15.36 31.00
C LEU A 418 -6.74 -15.83 30.58
N ILE A 419 -6.86 -16.76 29.63
CA ILE A 419 -8.17 -17.30 29.21
C ILE A 419 -8.91 -17.96 30.38
N ARG A 420 -8.20 -18.70 31.25
CA ARG A 420 -8.84 -19.31 32.42
C ARG A 420 -9.25 -18.28 33.47
N GLU A 421 -8.43 -17.26 33.70
CA GLU A 421 -8.73 -16.16 34.62
C GLU A 421 -9.94 -15.33 34.12
N GLY A 422 -9.96 -14.96 32.83
CA GLY A 422 -11.08 -14.25 32.23
C GLY A 422 -12.38 -15.07 32.17
N GLY A 423 -12.29 -16.39 31.95
CA GLY A 423 -13.44 -17.28 32.06
C GLY A 423 -14.07 -17.26 33.46
N LYS A 424 -13.26 -17.24 34.52
CA LYS A 424 -13.74 -17.09 35.91
C LYS A 424 -14.36 -15.71 36.14
N SER A 425 -13.79 -14.65 35.56
CA SER A 425 -14.37 -13.30 35.62
C SER A 425 -15.74 -13.23 34.94
N LEU A 426 -15.90 -13.85 33.76
CA LEU A 426 -17.18 -13.95 33.06
C LEU A 426 -18.21 -14.77 33.83
N LEU A 427 -17.79 -15.84 34.51
CA LEU A 427 -18.63 -16.63 35.42
C LEU A 427 -19.09 -15.78 36.60
N ALA A 428 -18.19 -15.01 37.22
CA ALA A 428 -18.51 -14.12 38.34
C ALA A 428 -19.53 -13.03 37.95
N ASP A 429 -19.44 -12.53 36.71
CA ASP A 429 -20.41 -11.57 36.16
C ASP A 429 -21.75 -12.21 35.75
N GLY A 430 -21.87 -13.55 35.80
CA GLY A 430 -23.07 -14.28 35.41
C GLY A 430 -23.31 -14.31 33.90
N LEU A 431 -22.25 -14.21 33.11
CA LEU A 431 -22.30 -14.23 31.64
C LEU A 431 -21.99 -15.60 31.05
N VAL A 432 -21.43 -16.51 31.87
CA VAL A 432 -21.02 -17.86 31.48
C VAL A 432 -21.47 -18.84 32.57
N LYS A 433 -21.92 -20.05 32.18
CA LYS A 433 -22.12 -21.17 33.13
C LYS A 433 -20.83 -21.95 33.36
N GLU A 434 -20.71 -22.59 34.52
CA GLU A 434 -19.55 -23.42 34.86
C GLU A 434 -19.29 -24.56 33.84
N SER A 435 -20.34 -25.11 33.23
CA SER A 435 -20.24 -26.11 32.16
C SER A 435 -19.51 -25.62 30.89
N ARG A 436 -19.46 -24.31 30.67
CA ARG A 436 -18.74 -23.70 29.54
C ARG A 436 -17.28 -23.43 29.86
N LEU A 437 -16.90 -23.44 31.14
CA LEU A 437 -15.48 -23.38 31.53
C LEU A 437 -14.78 -24.70 31.20
N SER A 438 -15.46 -25.84 31.34
CA SER A 438 -14.92 -27.11 30.85
C SER A 438 -14.73 -27.11 29.34
N ASP A 439 -15.61 -26.46 28.57
CA ASP A 439 -15.44 -26.34 27.12
C ASP A 439 -14.17 -25.54 26.75
N LEU A 440 -13.82 -24.52 27.54
CA LEU A 440 -12.56 -23.79 27.39
C LEU A 440 -11.36 -24.69 27.64
N ASP A 441 -11.35 -25.40 28.77
CA ASP A 441 -10.25 -26.32 29.11
C ASP A 441 -10.11 -27.46 28.10
N ASP A 442 -11.23 -28.02 27.65
CA ASP A 442 -11.27 -29.04 26.60
C ASP A 442 -10.64 -28.53 25.31
N ILE A 443 -10.90 -27.29 24.93
CA ILE A 443 -10.33 -26.71 23.70
C ILE A 443 -8.85 -26.39 23.88
N LEU A 444 -8.44 -25.79 25.00
CA LEU A 444 -7.03 -25.53 25.28
C LEU A 444 -6.21 -26.83 25.30
N SER A 445 -6.79 -27.94 25.78
CA SER A 445 -6.12 -29.24 25.81
C SER A 445 -5.83 -29.84 24.42
N ARG A 446 -6.53 -29.40 23.36
CA ARG A 446 -6.33 -29.88 21.98
C ARG A 446 -5.10 -29.27 21.31
N PHE A 447 -4.56 -28.19 21.87
CA PHE A 447 -3.37 -27.53 21.35
C PHE A 447 -2.16 -27.89 22.22
N PRO A 448 -0.96 -28.06 21.64
CA PRO A 448 0.26 -28.25 22.42
C PRO A 448 0.58 -26.97 23.20
N GLU A 449 0.99 -27.13 24.46
CA GLU A 449 1.45 -26.00 25.25
C GLU A 449 2.86 -25.62 24.83
N ILE A 450 3.06 -24.35 24.51
CA ILE A 450 4.34 -23.76 24.13
C ILE A 450 4.68 -22.73 25.21
N SER A 451 5.80 -22.94 25.89
CA SER A 451 6.46 -21.88 26.64
C SER A 451 7.23 -21.03 25.63
N PRO A 452 7.14 -19.69 25.63
CA PRO A 452 7.94 -18.88 24.73
C PRO A 452 9.40 -19.25 24.92
N LEU A 453 10.13 -19.52 23.83
CA LEU A 453 11.57 -19.35 23.85
C LEU A 453 11.79 -17.89 24.26
N GLU A 454 12.38 -17.66 25.43
CA GLU A 454 12.76 -16.33 25.88
C GLU A 454 13.79 -15.76 24.90
N GLN A 455 13.32 -15.04 23.87
CA GLN A 455 14.16 -14.16 23.09
C GLN A 455 14.51 -12.97 23.99
N TYR A 456 15.61 -13.11 24.74
CA TYR A 456 16.25 -12.00 25.39
C TYR A 456 16.76 -11.05 24.31
N VAL A 457 16.09 -9.89 24.18
CA VAL A 457 16.67 -8.74 23.50
C VAL A 457 17.87 -8.32 24.33
N THR A 458 19.03 -8.32 23.68
CA THR A 458 20.31 -7.83 24.20
C THR A 458 20.17 -6.36 24.58
N GLU A 459 19.89 -6.06 25.85
CA GLU A 459 20.05 -4.72 26.39
C GLU A 459 21.54 -4.49 26.68
N GLY A 460 22.13 -3.54 25.94
CA GLY A 460 23.15 -2.61 26.42
C GLY A 460 24.37 -3.14 27.15
N ALA A 461 25.53 -3.03 26.48
CA ALA A 461 26.88 -3.20 27.02
C ALA A 461 27.07 -2.68 28.47
N ILE A 462 27.66 -3.53 29.31
CA ILE A 462 28.16 -3.18 30.64
C ILE A 462 29.35 -2.22 30.51
N THR A 463 29.23 -1.01 31.04
CA THR A 463 30.36 -0.14 31.37
C THR A 463 31.01 -0.61 32.66
N ALA A 464 32.28 -1.03 32.59
CA ALA A 464 33.03 -1.49 33.77
C ALA A 464 33.59 -0.30 34.58
N GLU A 465 33.23 -0.24 35.87
CA GLU A 465 33.89 0.58 36.89
C GLU A 465 34.56 -0.36 37.93
N SER A 466 35.78 -0.86 37.66
CA SER A 466 36.82 -1.18 38.68
C SER A 466 38.01 -1.93 38.07
N ASP A 467 39.22 -1.57 38.49
CA ASP A 467 40.52 -2.11 38.02
C ASP A 467 40.94 -3.44 38.69
N GLU A 468 40.06 -4.09 39.46
CA GLU A 468 40.37 -5.33 40.20
C GLU A 468 39.77 -6.57 39.51
N LEU A 469 40.64 -7.44 39.00
CA LEU A 469 40.27 -8.65 38.24
C LEU A 469 40.23 -9.91 39.13
N CYS A 470 39.17 -10.72 38.99
CA CYS A 470 38.98 -12.01 39.65
C CYS A 470 39.22 -13.17 38.67
N LYS A 471 39.96 -14.21 39.08
CA LYS A 471 40.17 -15.41 38.26
C LYS A 471 38.98 -16.37 38.39
N VAL A 472 38.26 -16.58 37.30
CA VAL A 472 37.14 -17.53 37.20
C VAL A 472 37.54 -18.73 36.36
N LYS A 473 37.24 -19.94 36.85
CA LYS A 473 37.47 -21.19 36.12
C LYS A 473 36.15 -21.93 35.90
N PHE A 474 35.75 -22.11 34.66
CA PHE A 474 34.62 -22.94 34.27
C PHE A 474 35.08 -24.39 34.09
N HIS A 475 34.24 -25.34 34.50
CA HIS A 475 34.46 -26.77 34.27
C HIS A 475 33.23 -27.38 33.61
N ILE A 476 33.35 -27.69 32.32
CA ILE A 476 32.25 -28.08 31.44
C ILE A 476 32.27 -29.61 31.26
N CYS A 477 31.19 -30.26 31.68
CA CYS A 477 31.00 -31.69 31.52
C CYS A 477 29.60 -32.03 30.97
N ASP A 478 29.44 -33.24 30.46
CA ASP A 478 28.12 -33.78 30.11
C ASP A 478 27.38 -34.29 31.37
N GLU A 479 26.13 -34.71 31.21
CA GLU A 479 25.32 -35.30 32.29
C GLU A 479 25.93 -36.59 32.87
N SER A 480 26.85 -37.24 32.16
CA SER A 480 27.59 -38.41 32.64
C SER A 480 28.88 -38.06 33.41
N GLY A 481 29.21 -36.77 33.52
CA GLY A 481 30.39 -36.25 34.20
C GLY A 481 31.68 -36.30 33.36
N LYS A 482 31.58 -36.58 32.06
CA LYS A 482 32.72 -36.57 31.14
C LYS A 482 32.98 -35.14 30.67
N ALA A 483 34.25 -34.72 30.69
CA ALA A 483 34.64 -33.39 30.26
C ALA A 483 34.41 -33.19 28.75
N ILE A 484 33.89 -32.02 28.37
CA ILE A 484 33.60 -31.65 26.99
C ILE A 484 34.72 -30.74 26.47
N GLU A 485 35.48 -31.21 25.48
CA GLU A 485 36.55 -30.47 24.79
C GLU A 485 35.94 -29.56 23.71
N ALA A 486 36.54 -28.38 23.48
CA ALA A 486 36.09 -27.38 22.50
C ALA A 486 34.64 -26.87 22.70
N ALA A 487 34.15 -26.88 23.93
CA ALA A 487 32.94 -26.15 24.30
C ALA A 487 33.25 -24.65 24.29
N VAL A 488 32.42 -23.87 23.60
CA VAL A 488 32.58 -22.43 23.43
C VAL A 488 31.81 -21.73 24.53
N LEU A 489 32.50 -20.93 25.35
CA LEU A 489 31.91 -19.99 26.29
C LEU A 489 31.87 -18.59 25.67
N GLU A 490 30.68 -18.03 25.58
CA GLU A 490 30.42 -16.66 25.14
C GLU A 490 29.92 -15.83 26.31
N LEU A 491 30.68 -14.79 26.70
CA LEU A 491 30.31 -13.81 27.73
C LEU A 491 30.34 -12.42 27.07
N GLY A 492 29.23 -12.01 26.45
CA GLY A 492 29.15 -10.78 25.66
C GLY A 492 30.10 -10.79 24.45
N ALA A 493 31.14 -9.94 24.46
CA ALA A 493 32.15 -9.88 23.39
C ALA A 493 33.33 -10.85 23.57
N LEU A 494 33.38 -11.60 24.67
CA LEU A 494 34.45 -12.56 24.96
C LEU A 494 34.02 -13.97 24.58
N THR A 495 34.75 -14.59 23.65
CA THR A 495 34.52 -15.98 23.21
C THR A 495 35.76 -16.83 23.48
N MET A 496 35.61 -17.97 24.16
CA MET A 496 36.71 -18.82 24.60
C MET A 496 36.34 -20.30 24.51
N GLU A 497 37.28 -21.15 24.15
CA GLU A 497 37.07 -22.60 24.02
C GLU A 497 37.62 -23.39 25.21
N SER A 498 36.94 -24.47 25.57
CA SER A 498 37.36 -25.39 26.63
C SER A 498 38.54 -26.26 26.22
N ASP A 499 39.43 -26.49 27.18
CA ASP A 499 40.56 -27.41 27.01
C ASP A 499 40.11 -28.89 26.99
N ARG A 500 41.08 -29.80 26.80
CA ARG A 500 40.87 -31.27 26.85
C ARG A 500 40.28 -31.80 28.16
N ARG A 501 40.22 -30.98 29.21
CA ARG A 501 39.66 -31.30 30.52
C ARG A 501 38.36 -30.52 30.78
N GLY A 502 37.78 -29.89 29.75
CA GLY A 502 36.56 -29.09 29.85
C GLY A 502 36.75 -27.79 30.63
N GLY A 503 37.99 -27.36 30.85
CA GLY A 503 38.33 -26.18 31.63
C GLY A 503 38.43 -24.92 30.77
N ILE A 504 37.79 -23.83 31.20
CA ILE A 504 38.04 -22.46 30.68
C ILE A 504 38.43 -21.57 31.83
N GLN A 505 39.51 -20.79 31.71
CA GLN A 505 39.98 -19.91 32.78
C GLN A 505 40.10 -18.46 32.28
N LEU A 506 39.45 -17.53 32.99
CA LEU A 506 39.36 -16.11 32.63
C LEU A 506 39.63 -15.21 33.84
N SER A 507 40.05 -13.97 33.58
CA SER A 507 40.16 -12.92 34.59
C SER A 507 39.08 -11.88 34.31
N LEU A 508 38.06 -11.80 35.16
CA LEU A 508 36.87 -10.96 34.98
C LEU A 508 36.76 -9.93 36.12
N PRO A 509 36.42 -8.66 35.86
CA PRO A 509 36.20 -7.68 36.93
C PRO A 509 35.02 -8.06 37.83
N MET A 510 34.89 -7.38 38.97
CA MET A 510 33.73 -7.55 39.86
C MET A 510 32.47 -6.96 39.23
N SER A 511 31.72 -7.81 38.54
CA SER A 511 30.48 -7.43 37.86
C SER A 511 29.50 -8.59 37.83
N HIS A 512 28.32 -8.31 37.29
CA HIS A 512 27.36 -9.31 36.85
C HIS A 512 27.71 -9.77 35.43
N TYR A 513 27.64 -11.07 35.19
CA TYR A 513 27.96 -11.69 33.90
C TYR A 513 26.84 -12.61 33.47
N GLU A 514 26.41 -12.41 32.23
CA GLU A 514 25.51 -13.28 31.50
C GLU A 514 26.23 -13.81 30.26
N GLY A 515 25.93 -15.05 29.89
CA GLY A 515 26.41 -15.61 28.64
C GLY A 515 25.94 -17.03 28.42
N ALA A 516 26.54 -17.70 27.45
CA ALA A 516 26.13 -19.04 27.04
C ALA A 516 27.34 -19.94 26.84
N ILE A 517 27.12 -21.24 27.05
CA ILE A 517 28.06 -22.28 26.67
C ILE A 517 27.40 -23.19 25.64
N SER A 518 28.05 -23.33 24.49
CA SER A 518 27.65 -24.21 23.41
C SER A 518 28.73 -25.26 23.14
N ALA A 519 28.32 -26.46 22.73
CA ALA A 519 29.25 -27.51 22.32
C ALA A 519 28.59 -28.38 21.23
N ALA A 520 29.39 -28.85 20.28
CA ALA A 520 28.88 -29.66 19.18
C ALA A 520 28.20 -30.95 19.70
N GLY A 521 26.91 -31.11 19.38
CA GLY A 521 26.10 -32.26 19.83
C GLY A 521 25.34 -32.06 21.15
N TYR A 522 25.47 -30.89 21.78
CA TYR A 522 24.84 -30.55 23.06
C TYR A 522 23.96 -29.30 22.94
N GLN A 523 22.91 -29.26 23.75
CA GLN A 523 22.04 -28.10 23.87
C GLN A 523 22.81 -26.94 24.51
N GLU A 524 22.68 -25.75 23.91
CA GLU A 524 23.26 -24.53 24.45
C GLU A 524 22.67 -24.23 25.84
N LYS A 525 23.54 -23.84 26.77
CA LYS A 525 23.18 -23.55 28.15
C LYS A 525 23.57 -22.13 28.53
N THR A 526 22.59 -21.33 28.90
CA THR A 526 22.80 -19.99 29.44
C THR A 526 23.32 -20.05 30.88
N LEU A 527 24.17 -19.08 31.22
CA LEU A 527 24.82 -18.93 32.53
C LEU A 527 24.73 -17.48 32.99
N GLU A 528 24.36 -17.32 34.25
CA GLU A 528 24.28 -16.03 34.93
C GLU A 528 25.04 -16.14 36.26
N PHE A 529 26.00 -15.25 36.52
CA PHE A 529 26.73 -15.22 37.78
C PHE A 529 27.24 -13.82 38.14
N THR A 530 27.38 -13.54 39.42
CA THR A 530 27.90 -12.25 39.93
C THR A 530 29.20 -12.47 40.71
N ILE A 531 30.24 -11.73 40.36
CA ILE A 531 31.51 -11.73 41.08
C ILE A 531 31.48 -10.60 42.14
N LYS A 532 31.45 -10.98 43.42
CA LYS A 532 31.35 -10.04 44.56
C LYS A 532 32.67 -9.87 45.34
N SER A 533 33.71 -10.62 44.99
CA SER A 533 35.03 -10.60 45.64
C SER A 533 36.15 -11.03 44.68
N THR A 534 37.40 -10.72 45.00
CA THR A 534 38.61 -11.06 44.21
C THR A 534 39.14 -12.48 44.41
N SER A 535 38.44 -13.31 45.19
CA SER A 535 38.78 -14.71 45.41
C SER A 535 38.48 -15.57 44.20
N ASN A 536 39.38 -16.48 43.81
CA ASN A 536 39.18 -17.39 42.68
C ASN A 536 37.84 -18.15 42.77
N VAL A 537 37.05 -18.11 41.69
CA VAL A 537 35.74 -18.78 41.61
C VAL A 537 35.81 -19.94 40.61
N VAL A 538 35.21 -21.08 40.97
CA VAL A 538 35.07 -22.23 40.06
C VAL A 538 33.59 -22.49 39.80
N ILE A 539 33.19 -22.50 38.53
CA ILE A 539 31.80 -22.67 38.09
C ILE A 539 31.67 -23.99 37.32
N PRO A 540 31.03 -25.03 37.88
CA PRO A 540 30.75 -26.26 37.14
C PRO A 540 29.55 -26.05 36.19
N VAL A 541 29.66 -26.50 34.95
CA VAL A 541 28.60 -26.41 33.94
C VAL A 541 28.34 -27.78 33.34
N VAL A 542 27.08 -28.22 33.38
CA VAL A 542 26.63 -29.50 32.81
C VAL A 542 25.80 -29.24 31.56
N LEU A 543 26.18 -29.79 30.40
CA LEU A 543 25.44 -29.69 29.14
C LEU A 543 24.66 -30.98 28.82
N SER A 544 23.47 -30.83 28.23
CA SER A 544 22.57 -31.92 27.84
C SER A 544 22.74 -32.26 26.35
N GLU A 545 22.70 -33.55 25.97
CA GLU A 545 22.82 -33.95 24.55
C GLU A 545 21.56 -33.59 23.73
N LEU A 546 21.74 -33.19 22.47
CA LEU A 546 20.64 -32.85 21.55
C LEU A 546 19.78 -34.08 21.19
N SER A 547 18.44 -33.90 21.21
CA SER A 547 17.49 -34.95 20.82
C SER A 547 17.54 -35.25 19.32
N ARG A 548 16.94 -36.37 18.88
CA ARG A 548 16.93 -36.77 17.45
C ARG A 548 16.20 -35.76 16.56
N GLU A 549 15.18 -35.09 17.10
CA GLU A 549 14.43 -34.04 16.38
C GLU A 549 15.25 -32.76 16.27
N ASP A 550 15.93 -32.33 17.34
CA ASP A 550 16.80 -31.15 17.30
C ASP A 550 18.02 -31.34 16.37
N ARG A 551 18.49 -32.58 16.20
CA ARG A 551 19.52 -32.92 15.19
C ARG A 551 19.00 -32.78 13.76
N LEU A 552 17.72 -33.05 13.53
CA LEU A 552 17.08 -32.85 12.23
C LEU A 552 16.86 -31.35 11.98
N ASP A 553 16.48 -30.59 13.00
CA ASP A 553 16.34 -29.13 12.93
C ASP A 553 17.69 -28.46 12.65
N HIS A 554 18.78 -28.84 13.33
CA HIS A 554 20.11 -28.33 13.03
C HIS A 554 20.57 -28.71 11.61
N SER A 555 20.22 -29.91 11.13
CA SER A 555 20.46 -30.30 9.74
C SER A 555 19.62 -29.49 8.76
N LEU A 556 18.40 -29.09 9.14
CA LEU A 556 17.53 -28.22 8.36
C LEU A 556 18.10 -26.80 8.31
N ASP A 557 18.57 -26.27 9.43
CA ASP A 557 19.21 -24.95 9.51
C ASP A 557 20.47 -24.90 8.64
N GLN A 558 21.27 -25.97 8.62
CA GLN A 558 22.41 -26.09 7.69
C GLN A 558 21.96 -26.13 6.22
N LEU A 559 20.82 -26.77 5.91
CA LEU A 559 20.25 -26.77 4.56
C LEU A 559 19.67 -25.41 4.19
N VAL A 560 19.07 -24.68 5.13
CA VAL A 560 18.56 -23.31 4.95
C VAL A 560 19.72 -22.36 4.73
N ALA A 561 20.76 -22.40 5.57
CA ALA A 561 21.96 -21.58 5.40
C ALA A 561 22.67 -21.88 4.06
N LYS A 562 22.66 -23.15 3.61
CA LYS A 562 23.15 -23.52 2.28
C LYS A 562 22.28 -22.93 1.16
N ALA A 563 20.96 -22.93 1.32
CA ALA A 563 20.02 -22.32 0.37
C ALA A 563 20.18 -20.79 0.30
N GLU A 564 20.38 -20.13 1.43
CA GLU A 564 20.66 -18.68 1.50
C GLU A 564 22.00 -18.33 0.82
N ARG A 565 23.03 -19.16 1.01
CA ARG A 565 24.32 -19.00 0.32
C ARG A 565 24.16 -19.11 -1.20
N ILE A 566 23.38 -20.08 -1.68
CA ILE A 566 23.06 -20.27 -3.10
C ILE A 566 22.34 -19.03 -3.66
N GLU A 567 21.37 -18.48 -2.92
CA GLU A 567 20.63 -17.28 -3.33
C GLU A 567 21.52 -16.02 -3.35
N GLY A 568 22.44 -15.91 -2.39
CA GLY A 568 23.46 -14.85 -2.33
C GLY A 568 24.46 -14.91 -3.50
N ILE A 569 24.84 -16.12 -3.95
CA ILE A 569 25.66 -16.31 -5.14
C ILE A 569 24.88 -15.87 -6.40
N ARG A 570 23.59 -16.24 -6.49
CA ARG A 570 22.70 -15.90 -7.62
C ARG A 570 22.49 -14.40 -7.79
N THR A 571 22.22 -13.68 -6.71
CA THR A 571 22.04 -12.22 -6.71
C THR A 571 23.31 -11.49 -7.12
N LYS A 572 24.47 -11.87 -6.57
CA LYS A 572 25.77 -11.30 -6.97
C LYS A 572 26.08 -11.56 -8.44
N LEU A 573 25.84 -12.77 -8.94
CA LEU A 573 25.98 -13.09 -10.36
C LEU A 573 25.10 -12.19 -11.23
N LEU A 574 23.84 -11.97 -10.83
CA LEU A 574 22.91 -11.13 -11.57
C LEU A 574 23.39 -9.67 -11.64
N GLU A 575 23.84 -9.09 -10.52
CA GLU A 575 24.40 -7.74 -10.49
C GLU A 575 25.67 -7.60 -11.35
N ILE A 576 26.53 -8.61 -11.31
CA ILE A 576 27.78 -8.64 -12.09
C ILE A 576 27.46 -8.74 -13.60
N PHE A 577 26.48 -9.55 -14.00
CA PHE A 577 26.02 -9.63 -15.39
C PHE A 577 25.34 -8.33 -15.87
N GLU A 578 24.59 -7.65 -15.01
CA GLU A 578 23.98 -6.36 -15.36
C GLU A 578 25.01 -5.26 -15.61
N LYS A 579 26.11 -5.26 -14.85
CA LYS A 579 27.17 -4.26 -14.97
C LYS A 579 28.21 -4.58 -16.04
N GLN A 580 28.56 -5.86 -16.26
CA GLN A 580 29.74 -6.26 -17.05
C GLN A 580 29.52 -7.53 -17.91
N GLY A 581 28.28 -7.95 -18.19
CA GLY A 581 27.96 -9.25 -18.80
C GLY A 581 28.69 -9.60 -20.11
N GLU A 582 28.98 -8.62 -20.99
CA GLU A 582 29.75 -8.87 -22.22
C GLU A 582 31.25 -9.14 -21.94
N MET A 583 31.84 -8.51 -20.91
CA MET A 583 33.24 -8.76 -20.51
C MET A 583 33.42 -10.15 -19.89
N LEU A 584 32.45 -10.63 -19.09
CA LEU A 584 32.49 -11.96 -18.47
C LEU A 584 32.41 -13.10 -19.48
N LEU A 585 31.60 -12.92 -20.54
CA LEU A 585 31.44 -13.92 -21.61
C LEU A 585 32.59 -13.88 -22.63
N SER A 586 33.29 -12.75 -22.77
CA SER A 586 34.33 -12.58 -23.79
C SER A 586 35.75 -12.90 -23.30
N ILE A 587 36.04 -12.77 -22.00
CA ILE A 587 37.39 -12.95 -21.45
C ILE A 587 37.57 -14.40 -20.92
N PRO A 588 38.52 -15.20 -21.45
CA PRO A 588 38.71 -16.60 -21.07
C PRO A 588 39.03 -16.85 -19.59
N ALA A 589 39.65 -15.90 -18.89
CA ALA A 589 40.03 -16.03 -17.48
C ALA A 589 38.82 -16.01 -16.51
N TYR A 590 37.70 -15.38 -16.90
CA TYR A 590 36.49 -15.33 -16.08
C TYR A 590 35.54 -16.50 -16.35
N ARG A 591 35.75 -17.22 -17.47
CA ARG A 591 34.95 -18.40 -17.84
C ARG A 591 35.13 -19.55 -16.86
N SER A 592 36.34 -19.78 -16.33
CA SER A 592 36.58 -20.86 -15.36
C SER A 592 35.84 -20.62 -14.03
N ALA A 593 35.88 -19.39 -13.51
CA ALA A 593 35.15 -19.01 -12.30
C ALA A 593 33.62 -19.06 -12.52
N LEU A 594 33.15 -18.67 -13.71
CA LEU A 594 31.74 -18.76 -14.08
C LEU A 594 31.25 -20.21 -14.14
N VAL A 595 32.05 -21.10 -14.74
CA VAL A 595 31.75 -22.54 -14.84
C VAL A 595 31.65 -23.16 -13.45
N GLU A 596 32.55 -22.83 -12.53
CA GLU A 596 32.50 -23.31 -11.14
C GLU A 596 31.23 -22.87 -10.41
N LEU A 597 30.87 -21.58 -10.50
CA LEU A 597 29.66 -21.05 -9.86
C LEU A 597 28.37 -21.62 -10.48
N LEU A 598 28.31 -21.79 -11.80
CA LEU A 598 27.15 -22.41 -12.47
C LEU A 598 27.01 -23.89 -12.09
N SER A 599 28.13 -24.58 -11.88
CA SER A 599 28.16 -25.97 -11.40
C SER A 599 27.66 -26.07 -9.96
N GLU A 600 28.04 -25.14 -9.07
CA GLU A 600 27.52 -25.06 -7.70
C GLU A 600 26.01 -24.77 -7.65
N LEU A 601 25.49 -24.05 -8.64
CA LEU A 601 24.06 -23.78 -8.82
C LEU A 601 23.29 -24.92 -9.52
N GLY A 602 23.98 -25.98 -9.96
CA GLY A 602 23.37 -27.16 -10.59
C GLY A 602 23.03 -27.01 -12.08
N TYR A 603 23.54 -25.98 -12.76
CA TYR A 603 23.34 -25.79 -14.21
C TYR A 603 24.44 -26.48 -15.02
N ASP A 604 24.12 -26.90 -16.26
CA ASP A 604 25.13 -27.31 -17.25
C ASP A 604 25.80 -26.05 -17.85
N PRO A 605 27.08 -25.76 -17.52
CA PRO A 605 27.68 -24.47 -17.81
C PRO A 605 27.81 -24.20 -19.32
N GLU A 606 28.12 -25.22 -20.13
CA GLU A 606 28.37 -25.04 -21.57
C GLU A 606 27.07 -24.78 -22.35
N SER A 607 25.99 -25.49 -22.01
CA SER A 607 24.65 -25.25 -22.58
C SER A 607 24.13 -23.85 -22.19
N TRP A 608 24.33 -23.46 -20.94
CA TRP A 608 23.89 -22.15 -20.43
C TRP A 608 24.64 -20.99 -21.08
N ILE A 609 25.98 -21.09 -21.22
CA ILE A 609 26.82 -20.06 -21.83
C ILE A 609 26.52 -19.89 -23.32
N SER A 610 26.28 -20.99 -24.05
CA SER A 610 25.96 -20.93 -25.48
C SER A 610 24.57 -20.33 -25.74
N GLU A 611 23.60 -20.56 -24.87
CA GLU A 611 22.29 -19.90 -24.92
C GLU A 611 22.40 -18.39 -24.63
N ALA A 612 23.19 -18.02 -23.62
CA ALA A 612 23.47 -16.63 -23.24
C ALA A 612 24.13 -15.81 -24.37
N LEU A 613 25.00 -16.44 -25.16
CA LEU A 613 25.64 -15.83 -26.32
C LEU A 613 24.67 -15.59 -27.50
N SER A 614 23.64 -16.42 -27.65
CA SER A 614 22.70 -16.32 -28.78
C SER A 614 21.51 -15.38 -28.55
N LYS A 615 21.04 -15.24 -27.30
CA LYS A 615 19.82 -14.48 -26.95
C LYS A 615 20.07 -13.51 -25.78
N LYS A 616 20.56 -12.30 -26.11
CA LYS A 616 20.93 -11.23 -25.15
C LYS A 616 19.81 -10.81 -24.17
N GLY A 617 18.53 -11.09 -24.47
CA GLY A 617 17.39 -10.74 -23.61
C GLY A 617 16.94 -11.83 -22.62
N MET A 618 17.47 -13.06 -22.72
CA MET A 618 16.94 -14.24 -22.01
C MET A 618 17.72 -14.61 -20.74
N VAL A 619 18.99 -14.22 -20.66
CA VAL A 619 19.88 -14.43 -19.49
C VAL A 619 19.30 -13.81 -18.21
N ARG A 620 18.61 -12.67 -18.33
CA ARG A 620 17.92 -11.99 -17.22
C ARG A 620 16.72 -12.78 -16.67
N ARG A 621 16.07 -13.63 -17.48
CA ARG A 621 14.89 -14.42 -17.07
C ARG A 621 15.28 -15.74 -16.42
N LEU A 622 16.39 -16.35 -16.85
CA LEU A 622 16.89 -17.60 -16.25
C LEU A 622 17.38 -17.39 -14.80
N LEU A 623 17.87 -16.18 -14.48
CA LEU A 623 18.34 -15.85 -13.13
C LEU A 623 17.31 -15.15 -12.24
N LYS A 624 16.25 -14.51 -12.79
CA LYS A 624 15.12 -13.98 -12.01
C LYS A 624 14.06 -15.06 -11.85
N ARG A 625 13.96 -15.59 -10.63
CA ARG A 625 12.85 -16.32 -9.99
C ARG A 625 11.54 -16.46 -10.79
N ASP A 626 11.58 -17.19 -11.89
CA ASP A 626 10.42 -17.88 -12.45
C ASP A 626 10.90 -19.32 -12.64
N ASP A 627 10.43 -20.22 -11.78
CA ASP A 627 10.52 -21.64 -12.08
C ASP A 627 9.88 -21.86 -13.45
N ARG A 628 10.50 -22.71 -14.28
CA ARG A 628 10.01 -23.00 -15.64
C ARG A 628 8.49 -23.29 -15.67
N ILE A 629 8.01 -23.96 -14.63
CA ILE A 629 6.61 -24.29 -14.40
C ILE A 629 5.76 -23.03 -14.19
N ASP A 630 6.15 -22.13 -13.30
CA ASP A 630 5.42 -20.89 -13.00
C ASP A 630 5.34 -19.95 -14.20
N GLY A 631 6.42 -19.88 -14.99
CA GLY A 631 6.45 -19.12 -16.24
C GLY A 631 5.44 -19.67 -17.25
N MET A 632 5.38 -21.00 -17.41
CA MET A 632 4.45 -21.66 -18.32
C MET A 632 3.00 -21.54 -17.84
N GLN A 633 2.73 -21.64 -16.54
CA GLN A 633 1.40 -21.42 -15.97
C GLN A 633 0.84 -20.03 -16.29
N ARG A 634 1.66 -18.97 -16.20
CA ARG A 634 1.23 -17.60 -16.52
C ARG A 634 0.87 -17.43 -17.99
N ASP A 635 1.66 -17.99 -18.90
CA ASP A 635 1.38 -17.93 -20.33
C ASP A 635 0.12 -18.75 -20.68
N ILE A 636 -0.09 -19.91 -20.06
CA ILE A 636 -1.34 -20.68 -20.19
C ILE A 636 -2.54 -19.85 -19.70
N LEU A 637 -2.42 -19.13 -18.57
CA LEU A 637 -3.48 -18.24 -18.07
C LEU A 637 -3.74 -17.04 -18.99
N ARG A 638 -2.71 -16.51 -19.67
CA ARG A 638 -2.91 -15.46 -20.67
C ARG A 638 -3.69 -15.97 -21.88
N ILE A 639 -3.35 -17.16 -22.37
CA ILE A 639 -4.10 -17.84 -23.45
C ILE A 639 -5.54 -18.14 -22.99
N ALA A 640 -5.72 -18.52 -21.73
CA ALA A 640 -7.02 -18.74 -21.13
C ALA A 640 -7.87 -17.45 -21.13
N ASP A 641 -7.30 -16.31 -20.75
CA ASP A 641 -7.99 -15.01 -20.74
C ASP A 641 -8.40 -14.57 -22.15
N GLU A 642 -7.52 -14.75 -23.14
CA GLU A 642 -7.86 -14.52 -24.55
C GLU A 642 -9.00 -15.43 -25.02
N SER A 643 -9.05 -16.68 -24.56
CA SER A 643 -10.07 -17.66 -24.93
C SER A 643 -11.46 -17.36 -24.34
N ARG A 644 -11.57 -16.47 -23.34
CA ARG A 644 -12.85 -16.10 -22.71
C ARG A 644 -13.86 -15.53 -23.70
N HIS A 645 -13.39 -14.79 -24.70
CA HIS A 645 -14.21 -14.22 -25.78
C HIS A 645 -14.91 -15.27 -26.66
N PHE A 646 -14.48 -16.55 -26.56
CA PHE A 646 -14.99 -17.68 -27.33
C PHE A 646 -15.54 -18.80 -26.44
N GLY A 647 -15.90 -18.49 -25.19
CA GLY A 647 -16.52 -19.44 -24.27
C GLY A 647 -15.54 -20.29 -23.45
N GLY A 648 -14.24 -19.97 -23.45
CA GLY A 648 -13.26 -20.57 -22.53
C GLY A 648 -12.87 -22.03 -22.81
N ILE A 649 -13.05 -22.49 -24.05
CA ILE A 649 -12.76 -23.87 -24.49
C ILE A 649 -11.80 -23.84 -25.69
N MET A 650 -10.75 -24.68 -25.67
CA MET A 650 -9.74 -24.76 -26.73
C MET A 650 -9.27 -26.20 -26.97
N LEU A 651 -8.95 -26.54 -28.23
CA LEU A 651 -8.28 -27.81 -28.55
C LEU A 651 -6.90 -27.89 -27.89
N PHE A 652 -6.56 -29.03 -27.29
CA PHE A 652 -5.26 -29.19 -26.64
C PHE A 652 -4.08 -29.03 -27.63
N SER A 653 -4.25 -29.49 -28.87
CA SER A 653 -3.26 -29.30 -29.95
C SER A 653 -3.02 -27.83 -30.30
N GLU A 654 -4.04 -26.98 -30.21
CA GLU A 654 -3.91 -25.53 -30.46
C GLU A 654 -3.17 -24.84 -29.31
N LEU A 655 -3.40 -25.28 -28.06
CA LEU A 655 -2.65 -24.77 -26.91
C LEU A 655 -1.16 -25.05 -27.04
N LEU A 656 -0.79 -26.27 -27.46
CA LEU A 656 0.62 -26.65 -27.68
C LEU A 656 1.28 -25.77 -28.74
N ILE A 657 0.63 -25.55 -29.88
CA ILE A 657 1.15 -24.68 -30.95
C ILE A 657 1.37 -23.25 -30.45
N ARG A 658 0.45 -22.71 -29.65
CA ARG A 658 0.60 -21.35 -29.10
C ARG A 658 1.71 -21.24 -28.07
N LEU A 659 1.93 -22.29 -27.27
CA LEU A 659 3.06 -22.31 -26.34
C LEU A 659 4.39 -22.39 -27.10
N ASP A 660 4.44 -23.16 -28.18
CA ASP A 660 5.60 -23.21 -29.08
C ASP A 660 5.87 -21.85 -29.77
N GLU A 661 4.82 -21.16 -30.23
CA GLU A 661 4.92 -19.79 -30.79
C GLU A 661 5.45 -18.78 -29.77
N LEU A 662 5.19 -19.00 -28.47
CA LEU A 662 5.72 -18.19 -27.36
C LEU A 662 7.16 -18.58 -26.98
N GLY A 663 7.75 -19.56 -27.66
CA GLY A 663 9.13 -19.97 -27.50
C GLY A 663 9.36 -21.03 -26.42
N TRP A 664 8.29 -21.68 -25.94
CA TRP A 664 8.40 -22.86 -25.08
C TRP A 664 8.71 -24.08 -25.94
N ASN A 665 9.77 -24.84 -25.61
CA ASN A 665 10.05 -26.13 -26.24
C ASN A 665 9.63 -27.20 -25.23
N THR A 666 8.38 -27.65 -25.30
CA THR A 666 7.73 -28.39 -24.21
C THR A 666 7.23 -29.75 -24.66
N ASN A 667 7.43 -30.76 -23.81
CA ASN A 667 6.87 -32.09 -24.01
C ASN A 667 5.38 -32.09 -23.63
N THR A 668 4.57 -32.86 -24.36
CA THR A 668 3.11 -32.95 -24.11
C THR A 668 2.78 -33.32 -22.66
N ASP A 669 3.54 -34.26 -22.08
CA ASP A 669 3.33 -34.74 -20.71
C ASP A 669 3.55 -33.62 -19.66
N GLU A 670 4.53 -32.73 -19.90
CA GLU A 670 4.83 -31.60 -19.00
C GLU A 670 3.68 -30.59 -18.97
N VAL A 671 3.05 -30.32 -20.12
CA VAL A 671 1.87 -29.44 -20.19
C VAL A 671 0.65 -30.09 -19.54
N GLU A 672 0.49 -31.41 -19.67
CA GLU A 672 -0.60 -32.15 -19.01
C GLU A 672 -0.48 -32.13 -17.48
N ASP A 673 0.74 -32.34 -16.95
CA ASP A 673 1.00 -32.28 -15.51
C ASP A 673 0.72 -30.89 -14.95
N ILE A 674 1.11 -29.84 -15.68
CA ILE A 674 0.83 -28.46 -15.29
C ILE A 674 -0.66 -28.17 -15.33
N LEU A 675 -1.38 -28.55 -16.39
CA LEU A 675 -2.84 -28.37 -16.46
C LEU A 675 -3.57 -29.14 -15.35
N SER A 676 -3.07 -30.32 -14.98
CA SER A 676 -3.56 -31.11 -13.85
C SER A 676 -3.32 -30.41 -12.51
N SER A 677 -2.14 -29.82 -12.30
CA SER A 677 -1.84 -29.00 -11.12
C SER A 677 -2.74 -27.77 -11.05
N MET A 678 -2.83 -27.02 -12.15
CA MET A 678 -3.66 -25.82 -12.26
C MET A 678 -5.16 -26.13 -12.06
N SER A 679 -5.62 -27.31 -12.46
CA SER A 679 -6.99 -27.78 -12.20
C SER A 679 -7.22 -28.09 -10.71
N LYS A 680 -6.26 -28.75 -10.04
CA LYS A 680 -6.31 -28.98 -8.58
C LYS A 680 -6.27 -27.67 -7.79
N GLU A 681 -5.59 -26.67 -8.31
CA GLU A 681 -5.50 -25.32 -7.75
C GLU A 681 -6.72 -24.44 -8.09
N GLY A 682 -7.62 -24.91 -8.97
CA GLY A 682 -8.83 -24.20 -9.37
C GLY A 682 -8.62 -23.03 -10.34
N LEU A 683 -7.44 -22.95 -10.96
CA LEU A 683 -7.07 -21.89 -11.92
C LEU A 683 -7.68 -22.11 -13.31
N VAL A 684 -7.86 -23.38 -13.69
CA VAL A 684 -8.53 -23.84 -14.91
C VAL A 684 -9.41 -25.04 -14.57
N ASP A 685 -10.41 -25.37 -15.38
CA ASP A 685 -11.23 -26.56 -15.13
C ASP A 685 -10.45 -27.85 -15.48
N GLY A 686 -9.56 -27.76 -16.47
CA GLY A 686 -8.54 -28.76 -16.79
C GLY A 686 -8.71 -29.40 -18.17
N LEU A 687 -8.01 -30.52 -18.38
CA LEU A 687 -8.07 -31.27 -19.63
C LEU A 687 -9.21 -32.30 -19.59
N THR A 688 -10.12 -32.23 -20.56
CA THR A 688 -11.22 -33.20 -20.71
C THR A 688 -11.13 -33.91 -22.05
N THR A 689 -11.40 -35.22 -22.04
CA THR A 689 -11.58 -36.03 -23.24
C THR A 689 -13.05 -36.04 -23.65
N LEU A 690 -13.34 -35.62 -24.88
CA LEU A 690 -14.66 -35.76 -25.49
C LEU A 690 -14.85 -37.19 -26.00
N GLU A 691 -16.10 -37.61 -26.22
CA GLU A 691 -16.41 -38.92 -26.81
C GLU A 691 -15.65 -39.08 -28.14
N GLU A 692 -15.01 -40.23 -28.32
CA GLU A 692 -14.12 -40.58 -29.45
C GLU A 692 -12.68 -40.00 -29.43
N GLY A 693 -12.19 -39.53 -28.28
CA GLY A 693 -10.73 -39.37 -28.02
C GLY A 693 -10.13 -37.99 -28.32
N THR A 694 -10.96 -36.99 -28.65
CA THR A 694 -10.49 -35.60 -28.84
C THR A 694 -10.26 -34.93 -27.49
N ARG A 695 -9.06 -34.38 -27.28
CA ARG A 695 -8.66 -33.69 -26.03
C ARG A 695 -8.90 -32.19 -26.12
N VAL A 696 -9.59 -31.65 -25.14
CA VAL A 696 -9.99 -30.24 -25.08
C VAL A 696 -9.66 -29.69 -23.70
N VAL A 697 -9.06 -28.49 -23.67
CA VAL A 697 -8.76 -27.75 -22.44
C VAL A 697 -9.92 -26.82 -22.14
N GLN A 698 -10.42 -26.88 -20.91
CA GLN A 698 -11.48 -26.03 -20.39
C GLN A 698 -10.88 -25.05 -19.39
N PHE A 699 -10.92 -23.77 -19.73
CA PHE A 699 -10.39 -22.68 -18.90
C PHE A 699 -11.46 -22.04 -18.00
N ILE A 700 -12.73 -22.14 -18.37
CA ILE A 700 -13.88 -21.70 -17.58
C ILE A 700 -14.84 -22.89 -17.44
N PRO A 701 -15.41 -23.15 -16.25
CA PRO A 701 -16.41 -24.18 -16.07
C PRO A 701 -17.70 -23.78 -16.80
N VAL A 702 -17.87 -24.24 -18.04
CA VAL A 702 -19.17 -24.28 -18.69
C VAL A 702 -19.80 -25.61 -18.26
N ALA A 703 -20.91 -25.57 -17.54
CA ALA A 703 -21.64 -26.79 -17.18
C ALA A 703 -22.20 -27.45 -18.45
N LEU A 704 -21.37 -28.24 -19.13
CA LEU A 704 -21.74 -29.00 -20.30
C LEU A 704 -22.43 -30.26 -19.82
N THR A 705 -23.75 -30.32 -19.96
CA THR A 705 -24.52 -31.57 -19.88
C THR A 705 -24.10 -32.52 -21.03
N HIS A 706 -24.56 -33.76 -21.04
CA HIS A 706 -24.21 -34.77 -22.06
C HIS A 706 -24.38 -34.23 -23.49
N ASP A 707 -25.49 -33.54 -23.75
CA ASP A 707 -25.83 -33.02 -25.08
C ASP A 707 -24.82 -31.97 -25.61
N PRO A 708 -24.51 -30.85 -24.92
CA PRO A 708 -23.44 -29.96 -25.33
C PRO A 708 -22.09 -30.63 -25.61
N ARG A 709 -21.73 -31.71 -24.88
CA ARG A 709 -20.46 -32.43 -25.08
C ARG A 709 -20.42 -33.21 -26.39
N ASP A 710 -21.47 -33.95 -26.70
CA ASP A 710 -21.57 -34.73 -27.94
C ASP A 710 -21.55 -33.81 -29.17
N LEU A 711 -22.24 -32.66 -29.06
CA LEU A 711 -22.30 -31.67 -30.11
C LEU A 711 -20.94 -31.00 -30.36
N LEU A 712 -20.19 -30.68 -29.29
CA LEU A 712 -18.82 -30.16 -29.40
C LEU A 712 -17.84 -31.19 -29.99
N GLY A 713 -18.00 -32.48 -29.65
CA GLY A 713 -17.23 -33.58 -30.26
C GLY A 713 -17.44 -33.66 -31.77
N LEU A 714 -18.70 -33.56 -32.22
CA LEU A 714 -19.04 -33.51 -33.65
C LEU A 714 -18.50 -32.25 -34.33
N ALA A 715 -18.55 -31.10 -33.63
CA ALA A 715 -18.05 -29.82 -34.15
C ALA A 715 -16.54 -29.83 -34.37
N ALA A 716 -15.78 -30.44 -33.46
CA ALA A 716 -14.33 -30.57 -33.58
C ALA A 716 -13.93 -31.32 -34.87
N LYS A 717 -14.67 -32.37 -35.25
CA LYS A 717 -14.42 -33.15 -36.47
C LYS A 717 -14.75 -32.38 -37.75
N LYS A 718 -15.75 -31.49 -37.73
CA LYS A 718 -16.18 -30.69 -38.90
C LYS A 718 -15.53 -29.29 -38.95
N ASN A 719 -14.30 -29.15 -38.44
CA ASN A 719 -13.55 -27.90 -38.42
C ASN A 719 -14.31 -26.73 -37.77
N GLY A 720 -15.02 -27.00 -36.67
CA GLY A 720 -15.75 -26.00 -35.91
C GLY A 720 -17.00 -25.45 -36.62
N LYS A 721 -17.60 -26.19 -37.55
CA LYS A 721 -18.85 -25.81 -38.23
C LYS A 721 -19.87 -26.94 -38.18
N LEU A 722 -21.10 -26.62 -37.81
CA LEU A 722 -22.22 -27.57 -37.83
C LEU A 722 -23.50 -26.92 -38.32
N THR A 723 -24.37 -27.73 -38.90
CA THR A 723 -25.78 -27.37 -39.14
C THR A 723 -26.71 -28.24 -38.28
N ILE A 724 -27.99 -27.87 -38.19
CA ILE A 724 -28.97 -28.67 -37.46
C ILE A 724 -29.13 -30.05 -38.12
N GLU A 725 -29.10 -30.11 -39.46
CA GLU A 725 -29.20 -31.36 -40.20
C GLU A 725 -28.02 -32.29 -39.89
N ASP A 726 -26.81 -31.73 -39.71
CA ASP A 726 -25.63 -32.52 -39.34
C ASP A 726 -25.81 -33.21 -37.99
N VAL A 727 -26.37 -32.51 -36.99
CA VAL A 727 -26.62 -33.05 -35.66
C VAL A 727 -27.74 -34.10 -35.69
N VAL A 728 -28.83 -33.82 -36.41
CA VAL A 728 -29.95 -34.77 -36.55
C VAL A 728 -29.50 -36.06 -37.24
N VAL A 729 -28.64 -35.99 -38.26
CA VAL A 729 -28.16 -37.16 -38.99
C VAL A 729 -27.10 -37.95 -38.21
N HIS A 730 -26.11 -37.28 -37.61
CA HIS A 730 -24.96 -37.98 -37.01
C HIS A 730 -25.22 -38.39 -35.56
N LEU A 731 -25.95 -37.58 -34.78
CA LEU A 731 -26.28 -37.87 -33.38
C LEU A 731 -27.68 -38.48 -33.21
N LYS A 732 -28.46 -38.60 -34.29
CA LYS A 732 -29.84 -39.12 -34.29
C LYS A 732 -30.78 -38.37 -33.33
N TRP A 733 -30.56 -37.07 -33.17
CA TRP A 733 -31.37 -36.23 -32.30
C TRP A 733 -32.60 -35.68 -32.99
N THR A 734 -33.60 -35.29 -32.21
CA THR A 734 -34.72 -34.49 -32.72
C THR A 734 -34.24 -33.07 -33.06
N GLU A 735 -34.86 -32.44 -34.06
CA GLU A 735 -34.51 -31.08 -34.47
C GLU A 735 -34.63 -30.08 -33.30
N GLU A 736 -35.65 -30.25 -32.46
CA GLU A 736 -35.90 -29.43 -31.28
C GLU A 736 -34.79 -29.57 -30.23
N ARG A 737 -34.33 -30.80 -29.97
CA ARG A 737 -33.21 -31.07 -29.05
C ARG A 737 -31.91 -30.45 -29.56
N ALA A 738 -31.63 -30.60 -30.85
CA ALA A 738 -30.46 -29.99 -31.48
C ALA A 738 -30.50 -28.45 -31.38
N ARG A 739 -31.66 -27.84 -31.66
CA ARG A 739 -31.86 -26.39 -31.62
C ARG A 739 -31.70 -25.83 -30.20
N ASN A 740 -32.30 -26.47 -29.21
CA ASN A 740 -32.18 -26.05 -27.80
C ASN A 740 -30.72 -26.10 -27.32
N THR A 741 -29.97 -27.14 -27.70
CA THR A 741 -28.55 -27.26 -27.35
C THR A 741 -27.69 -26.21 -28.07
N PHE A 742 -27.96 -25.93 -29.35
CA PHE A 742 -27.29 -24.86 -30.07
C PHE A 742 -27.58 -23.48 -29.48
N ASP A 743 -28.83 -23.18 -29.13
CA ASP A 743 -29.22 -21.90 -28.52
C ASP A 743 -28.55 -21.72 -27.15
N LEU A 744 -28.44 -22.79 -26.36
CA LEU A 744 -27.68 -22.79 -25.11
C LEU A 744 -26.20 -22.44 -25.36
N LEU A 745 -25.54 -23.08 -26.33
CA LEU A 745 -24.14 -22.84 -26.65
C LEU A 745 -23.88 -21.45 -27.26
N VAL A 746 -24.83 -20.90 -28.01
CA VAL A 746 -24.79 -19.52 -28.51
C VAL A 746 -24.96 -18.52 -27.36
N SER A 747 -25.91 -18.77 -26.45
CA SER A 747 -26.13 -17.89 -25.28
C SER A 747 -24.92 -17.84 -24.34
N LYS A 748 -24.13 -18.92 -24.28
CA LYS A 748 -22.90 -19.02 -23.49
C LYS A 748 -21.65 -18.53 -24.25
N GLY A 749 -21.79 -18.05 -25.48
CA GLY A 749 -20.69 -17.52 -26.29
C GLY A 749 -19.73 -18.56 -26.89
N VAL A 750 -20.02 -19.85 -26.72
CA VAL A 750 -19.23 -20.97 -27.25
C VAL A 750 -19.45 -21.15 -28.75
N ALA A 751 -20.64 -20.81 -29.24
CA ALA A 751 -21.03 -20.87 -30.65
C ALA A 751 -21.50 -19.51 -31.19
N LYS A 752 -21.29 -19.25 -32.48
CA LYS A 752 -21.80 -18.09 -33.21
C LYS A 752 -22.73 -18.51 -34.34
N LEU A 753 -23.90 -17.86 -34.41
CA LEU A 753 -24.92 -18.13 -35.40
C LEU A 753 -24.68 -17.33 -36.68
N GLN A 754 -24.66 -17.98 -37.84
CA GLN A 754 -24.69 -17.33 -39.14
C GLN A 754 -25.94 -17.75 -39.91
N LYS A 755 -26.92 -16.85 -39.98
CA LYS A 755 -28.13 -17.05 -40.79
C LYS A 755 -27.86 -16.66 -42.24
N SER A 756 -28.22 -17.51 -43.18
CA SER A 756 -28.20 -17.21 -44.62
C SER A 756 -29.61 -17.42 -45.17
N TYR A 757 -30.10 -16.51 -46.00
CA TYR A 757 -31.44 -16.60 -46.58
C TYR A 757 -31.56 -17.68 -47.68
N ALA A 758 -30.43 -18.19 -48.21
CA ALA A 758 -30.38 -19.15 -49.31
C ALA A 758 -29.73 -20.51 -48.95
N ARG A 759 -29.18 -20.66 -47.74
CA ARG A 759 -28.53 -21.90 -47.26
C ARG A 759 -29.02 -22.23 -45.84
N SER A 760 -28.90 -23.49 -45.41
CA SER A 760 -29.21 -23.89 -44.04
C SER A 760 -28.41 -23.08 -43.02
N THR A 761 -28.96 -22.92 -41.82
CA THR A 761 -28.37 -22.10 -40.76
C THR A 761 -27.10 -22.76 -40.24
N ILE A 762 -25.97 -22.04 -40.23
CA ILE A 762 -24.65 -22.58 -39.84
C ILE A 762 -24.28 -22.04 -38.47
N TYR A 763 -23.85 -22.94 -37.58
CA TYR A 763 -23.31 -22.65 -36.26
C TYR A 763 -21.79 -22.83 -36.28
N TRP A 764 -21.10 -21.83 -35.76
CA TRP A 764 -19.63 -21.74 -35.78
C TRP A 764 -19.06 -21.82 -34.38
N PHE A 765 -18.00 -22.60 -34.18
CA PHE A 765 -17.32 -22.80 -32.90
C PHE A 765 -15.89 -22.25 -33.00
N PRO A 766 -15.65 -20.99 -32.57
CA PRO A 766 -14.37 -20.32 -32.78
C PRO A 766 -13.20 -21.01 -32.06
N GLY A 767 -13.43 -21.58 -30.87
CA GLY A 767 -12.40 -22.28 -30.09
C GLY A 767 -11.98 -23.65 -30.65
N LEU A 768 -12.73 -24.19 -31.61
CA LEU A 768 -12.44 -25.46 -32.29
C LEU A 768 -11.88 -25.27 -33.70
N ARG A 769 -11.54 -24.04 -34.07
CA ARG A 769 -10.96 -23.71 -35.36
C ARG A 769 -9.44 -23.60 -35.20
N GLY A 770 -8.70 -24.55 -35.79
CA GLY A 770 -7.25 -24.37 -35.94
C GLY A 770 -6.97 -23.12 -36.78
N LYS A 771 -6.06 -22.26 -36.34
CA LYS A 771 -5.47 -21.27 -37.25
C LYS A 771 -4.71 -22.04 -38.34
N LYS A 772 -4.91 -21.64 -39.59
CA LYS A 772 -4.04 -22.05 -40.70
C LYS A 772 -2.91 -21.05 -40.81
#